data_AF-A0A9D4TNR4-F1
#
_entry.id   AF-A0A9D4TNR4-F1
#
_cell.length_a   1.000
_cell.length_b   1.000
_cell.length_c   1.000
_cell.angle_alpha   90.00
_cell.angle_beta   90.00
_cell.angle_gamma   90.00
#
_symmetry.space_group_name_H-M   'P 1'
#
loop_
_entity.id
_entity.type
_entity.pdbx_description
1 polymer ?
#
loop_
_entity_poly.entity_id
_entity_poly.type
_entity_poly.pdbx_seq_one_letter_code
_entity_poly.pdbx_strand_id
1 'polypeptide(L)'
;MHGGDSGAAAAAVLVGNVGQEFVQNTLTTMDPLSAIQEIQVHGALQDPSCKPLIGLMDQLGLSRAESHRYVLQAATQQLLARISAMQPDRLLQLLEASFPYIGIADLRAVPLAVLDRLQPVPATFLKQLAGDKELFVELPAGVQRQVWELDKKLLQVHALPLVLGYTLELATALKGLDMDESLPQELLPGLAGRPGAKTYQPGRKMLRSGSSALQRLTKMVGRSRQIYKGIVELTMLRYRDSDSLYVGMQEAALCALRSQLLMALHDLGETELCVKESCHKLAWTLDACLKDRRLDQRRLRELANILQPYEAAEARARASALHRGGTRITIRVPAKSGIDDDAESAGAPGASQAEEPNRGLGDMGMVLRDPSTFHMLLHHVIRRLEAATEQQLLPKDDQELAFVTRLLQLAVGCRGMMRDKVYRFADASHELLTVFYPTLSAIMLDVWMRKEEAADLSQEEAAAAAAAEPDYADPNLEQLTVLLPKDELMRKVTQVYLLERLAARDLVTAKQLLHAMARAMDKMSDKSIPEFAPFGYTLAIRMAQLIKGGVCQVKDGLWVVAVDQVLVKLVDSVTQTHEEVLRLLLAAAPKLDAMELSNYLTRTLNSSKKSRKRFKKRKLFEAIDPLEGGGGGGSGYGSAGGYASADPDYFSSGYGSAGGFGGPTRGAAADTSADGIRATYALFAKGKSELNPSLAPKLFEYLGETAG
;
A
#
# COMPACT_ATOMS: atom_id res chain seq x y z
N MET A 1 18.30 65.46 -33.09
CA MET A 1 19.24 65.79 -32.01
C MET A 1 19.22 64.65 -31.02
N HIS A 2 20.34 63.92 -30.93
CA HIS A 2 20.57 62.89 -29.93
C HIS A 2 20.57 63.50 -28.53
N GLY A 3 19.70 63.01 -27.65
CA GLY A 3 19.82 63.15 -26.20
C GLY A 3 19.96 61.74 -25.64
N GLY A 4 21.14 61.43 -25.13
CA GLY A 4 21.53 60.08 -24.74
C GLY A 4 20.75 59.57 -23.54
N ASP A 5 20.36 58.30 -23.63
CA ASP A 5 20.10 57.42 -22.49
C ASP A 5 21.37 57.36 -21.64
N SER A 6 21.46 58.22 -20.64
CA SER A 6 22.30 57.95 -19.48
C SER A 6 21.64 56.81 -18.72
N GLY A 7 22.16 55.60 -18.88
CA GLY A 7 21.82 54.43 -18.06
C GLY A 7 22.20 54.66 -16.61
N ALA A 8 21.45 55.49 -15.90
CA ALA A 8 21.43 55.52 -14.46
C ALA A 8 20.74 54.23 -14.02
N ALA A 9 21.51 53.32 -13.41
CA ALA A 9 20.94 52.14 -12.76
C ALA A 9 19.80 52.61 -11.83
N ALA A 10 18.59 52.06 -12.03
CA ALA A 10 17.47 52.34 -11.15
C ALA A 10 17.92 52.14 -9.69
N ALA A 11 17.65 53.12 -8.82
CA ALA A 11 18.06 53.08 -7.43
C ALA A 11 17.65 51.74 -6.81
N ALA A 12 18.61 51.05 -6.17
CA ALA A 12 18.37 49.73 -5.60
C ALA A 12 17.21 49.79 -4.59
N VAL A 13 16.18 48.99 -4.83
CA VAL A 13 15.02 48.91 -3.93
C VAL A 13 15.46 48.27 -2.62
N LEU A 14 15.38 49.01 -1.52
CA LEU A 14 15.85 48.62 -0.18
C LEU A 14 14.93 47.58 0.48
N VAL A 15 14.91 46.36 -0.07
CA VAL A 15 14.04 45.26 0.37
C VAL A 15 14.86 43.99 0.59
N GLY A 16 14.51 43.21 1.61
CA GLY A 16 15.23 41.98 1.98
C GLY A 16 16.67 42.26 2.42
N ASN A 17 17.61 41.44 1.97
CA ASN A 17 19.04 41.54 2.33
C ASN A 17 19.63 42.91 1.97
N VAL A 18 19.24 43.49 0.83
CA VAL A 18 19.73 44.81 0.40
C VAL A 18 19.34 45.89 1.41
N GLY A 19 18.11 45.84 1.92
CA GLY A 19 17.64 46.77 2.96
C GLY A 19 18.34 46.54 4.30
N GLN A 20 18.57 45.28 4.68
CA GLN A 20 19.28 44.93 5.91
C GLN A 20 20.73 45.41 5.89
N GLU A 21 21.46 45.15 4.80
CA GLU A 21 22.83 45.61 4.60
C GLU A 21 22.90 47.13 4.60
N PHE A 22 21.97 47.81 3.94
CA PHE A 22 21.88 49.27 3.98
C PHE A 22 21.73 49.78 5.41
N VAL A 23 20.74 49.29 6.16
CA VAL A 23 20.51 49.70 7.55
C VAL A 23 21.72 49.41 8.44
N GLN A 24 22.33 48.23 8.29
CA GLN A 24 23.53 47.84 9.05
C GLN A 24 24.71 48.75 8.74
N ASN A 25 24.97 49.03 7.47
CA ASN A 25 26.06 49.90 7.04
C ASN A 25 25.84 51.34 7.52
N THR A 26 24.63 51.88 7.39
CA THR A 26 24.29 53.24 7.85
C THR A 26 24.45 53.38 9.37
N LEU A 27 23.98 52.39 10.15
CA LEU A 27 24.10 52.40 11.62
C LEU A 27 25.55 52.20 12.12
N THR A 28 26.41 51.55 11.33
CA THR A 28 27.81 51.30 11.71
C THR A 28 28.76 52.42 11.27
N THR A 29 28.38 53.23 10.30
CA THR A 29 29.24 54.27 9.70
C THR A 29 28.89 55.69 10.09
N MET A 30 27.66 55.94 10.57
CA MET A 30 27.17 57.28 10.89
C MET A 30 26.85 57.46 12.37
N ASP A 31 26.76 58.73 12.81
CA ASP A 31 26.23 59.03 14.13
C ASP A 31 24.75 58.63 14.24
N PRO A 32 24.24 58.23 15.43
CA PRO A 32 22.91 57.64 15.56
C PRO A 32 21.76 58.53 15.05
N LEU A 33 21.86 59.85 15.20
CA LEU A 33 20.79 60.78 14.81
C LEU A 33 20.77 60.97 13.30
N SER A 34 21.94 61.15 12.68
CA SER A 34 22.05 61.24 11.21
C SER A 34 21.70 59.90 10.56
N ALA A 35 22.11 58.77 11.14
CA ALA A 35 21.78 57.44 10.65
C ALA A 35 20.26 57.20 10.62
N ILE A 36 19.55 57.58 11.69
CA ILE A 36 18.09 57.50 11.76
C ILE A 36 17.44 58.38 10.69
N GLN A 37 17.92 59.62 10.51
CA GLN A 37 17.37 60.52 9.49
C GLN A 37 17.58 59.96 8.09
N GLU A 38 18.75 59.41 7.80
CA GLU A 38 19.07 58.83 6.49
C GLU A 38 18.19 57.62 6.18
N ILE A 39 18.04 56.69 7.14
CA ILE A 39 17.14 55.53 7.01
C ILE A 39 15.70 55.98 6.81
N GLN A 40 15.24 57.00 7.54
CA GLN A 40 13.88 57.54 7.40
C GLN A 40 13.65 58.20 6.04
N VAL A 41 14.65 58.89 5.49
CA VAL A 41 14.56 59.54 4.17
C VAL A 41 14.49 58.47 3.08
N HIS A 42 15.37 57.47 3.13
CA HIS A 42 15.43 56.41 2.13
C HIS A 42 14.27 55.40 2.24
N GLY A 43 13.70 55.21 3.43
CA GLY A 43 12.53 54.37 3.69
C GLY A 43 11.17 55.08 3.56
N ALA A 44 11.15 56.38 3.25
CA ALA A 44 9.91 57.15 3.14
C ALA A 44 9.08 56.72 1.92
N LEU A 45 7.75 56.92 2.00
CA LEU A 45 6.89 56.82 0.82
C LEU A 45 7.30 57.91 -0.18
N GLN A 46 7.44 57.53 -1.45
CA GLN A 46 7.98 58.42 -2.48
C GLN A 46 7.02 59.57 -2.86
N ASP A 47 5.73 59.45 -2.54
CA ASP A 47 4.76 60.51 -2.80
C ASP A 47 4.94 61.66 -1.80
N PRO A 48 5.21 62.90 -2.26
CA PRO A 48 5.42 64.06 -1.39
C PRO A 48 4.23 64.37 -0.46
N SER A 49 3.00 63.98 -0.85
CA SER A 49 1.80 64.16 -0.03
C SER A 49 1.77 63.25 1.20
N CYS A 50 2.52 62.15 1.21
CA CYS A 50 2.57 61.22 2.33
C CYS A 50 3.33 61.78 3.53
N LYS A 51 4.34 62.62 3.32
CA LYS A 51 5.19 63.16 4.41
C LYS A 51 4.40 63.94 5.48
N PRO A 52 3.54 64.93 5.13
CA PRO A 52 2.72 65.61 6.15
C PRO A 52 1.68 64.69 6.79
N LEU A 53 1.14 63.71 6.05
CA LEU A 53 0.16 62.75 6.58
C LEU A 53 0.78 61.80 7.61
N ILE A 54 1.98 61.26 7.33
CA ILE A 54 2.73 60.43 8.28
C ILE A 54 3.09 61.25 9.52
N GLY A 55 3.49 62.52 9.36
CA GLY A 55 3.76 63.40 10.50
C GLY A 55 2.53 63.65 11.39
N LEU A 56 1.33 63.70 10.80
CA LEU A 56 0.08 63.79 11.57
C LEU A 56 -0.25 62.46 12.27
N MET A 57 0.02 61.31 11.63
CA MET A 57 -0.14 60.00 12.26
C MET A 57 0.82 59.82 13.44
N ASP A 58 2.06 60.30 13.31
CA ASP A 58 3.04 60.33 14.41
C ASP A 58 2.48 61.12 15.63
N GLN A 59 1.83 62.27 15.38
CA GLN A 59 1.19 63.08 16.44
C GLN A 59 -0.03 62.40 17.08
N LEU A 60 -0.73 61.54 16.33
CA LEU A 60 -1.84 60.73 16.83
C LEU A 60 -1.38 59.46 17.55
N GLY A 61 -0.05 59.26 17.70
CA GLY A 61 0.53 58.14 18.43
C GLY A 61 0.69 56.86 17.61
N LEU A 62 0.50 56.91 16.29
CA LEU A 62 0.81 55.79 15.39
C LEU A 62 2.26 55.88 14.96
N SER A 63 2.99 54.77 15.06
CA SER A 63 4.35 54.73 14.55
C SER A 63 4.35 54.76 13.01
N ARG A 64 5.43 55.30 12.43
CA ARG A 64 5.64 55.22 10.98
C ARG A 64 5.60 53.78 10.47
N ALA A 65 6.21 52.85 11.20
CA ALA A 65 6.22 51.43 10.84
C ALA A 65 4.80 50.86 10.71
N GLU A 66 3.90 51.16 11.66
CA GLU A 66 2.50 50.76 11.57
C GLU A 66 1.81 51.39 10.36
N SER A 67 2.03 52.69 10.14
CA SER A 67 1.47 53.42 9.00
C SER A 67 1.90 52.82 7.66
N HIS A 68 3.20 52.54 7.48
CA HIS A 68 3.73 51.88 6.29
C HIS A 68 3.17 50.46 6.11
N ARG A 69 3.02 49.70 7.21
CA ARG A 69 2.43 48.35 7.15
C ARG A 69 0.98 48.39 6.68
N TYR A 70 0.17 49.34 7.14
CA TYR A 70 -1.21 49.51 6.67
C TYR A 70 -1.27 49.88 5.18
N VAL A 71 -0.41 50.79 4.73
CA VAL A 71 -0.32 51.16 3.31
C VAL A 71 0.06 49.96 2.45
N LEU A 72 1.07 49.18 2.87
CA LEU A 72 1.47 47.96 2.18
C LEU A 72 0.31 46.95 2.09
N GLN A 73 -0.37 46.69 3.21
CA GLN A 73 -1.51 45.77 3.24
C GLN A 73 -2.63 46.21 2.29
N ALA A 74 -3.00 47.50 2.31
CA ALA A 74 -4.03 48.05 1.44
C ALA A 74 -3.63 47.97 -0.04
N ALA A 75 -2.39 48.31 -0.37
CA ALA A 75 -1.86 48.22 -1.74
C ALA A 75 -1.85 46.77 -2.24
N THR A 76 -1.38 45.83 -1.42
CA THR A 76 -1.39 44.39 -1.73
C THR A 76 -2.81 43.90 -1.97
N GLN A 77 -3.77 44.25 -1.12
CA GLN A 77 -5.18 43.87 -1.29
C GLN A 77 -5.76 44.40 -2.61
N GLN A 78 -5.51 45.67 -2.94
CA GLN A 78 -5.96 46.26 -4.20
C GLN A 78 -5.33 45.58 -5.42
N LEU A 79 -4.04 45.23 -5.34
CA LEU A 79 -3.34 44.54 -6.43
C LEU A 79 -3.86 43.11 -6.61
N LEU A 80 -4.04 42.35 -5.52
CA LEU A 80 -4.63 41.01 -5.53
C LEU A 80 -6.03 41.02 -6.15
N ALA A 81 -6.87 42.01 -5.83
CA ALA A 81 -8.19 42.16 -6.44
C ALA A 81 -8.11 42.33 -7.97
N ARG A 82 -7.13 43.11 -8.46
CA ARG A 82 -6.92 43.37 -9.89
C ARG A 82 -6.33 42.17 -10.65
N ILE A 83 -5.53 41.33 -9.98
CA ILE A 83 -4.92 40.13 -10.59
C ILE A 83 -5.99 39.20 -11.17
N SER A 84 -7.18 39.14 -10.59
CA SER A 84 -8.29 38.29 -11.05
C SER A 84 -8.80 38.60 -12.47
N ALA A 85 -8.62 39.83 -12.95
CA ALA A 85 -9.13 40.31 -14.24
C ALA A 85 -8.04 40.70 -15.26
N MET A 86 -6.77 40.65 -14.86
CA MET A 86 -5.61 41.01 -15.69
C MET A 86 -5.43 40.11 -16.94
N GLN A 87 -4.81 40.61 -18.01
CA GLN A 87 -4.50 39.78 -19.18
C GLN A 87 -3.18 38.99 -18.99
N PRO A 88 -2.98 37.85 -19.66
CA PRO A 88 -1.78 37.01 -19.51
C PRO A 88 -0.45 37.75 -19.66
N ASP A 89 -0.32 38.64 -20.67
CA ASP A 89 0.92 39.40 -20.89
C ASP A 89 1.26 40.34 -19.73
N ARG A 90 0.22 40.95 -19.13
CA ARG A 90 0.37 41.82 -17.95
C ARG A 90 0.66 41.01 -16.69
N LEU A 91 0.09 39.82 -16.56
CA LEU A 91 0.44 38.88 -15.48
C LEU A 91 1.91 38.46 -15.57
N LEU A 92 2.42 38.18 -16.77
CA LEU A 92 3.83 37.84 -16.97
C LEU A 92 4.76 38.98 -16.56
N GLN A 93 4.47 40.21 -16.99
CA GLN A 93 5.22 41.40 -16.57
C GLN A 93 5.19 41.59 -15.05
N LEU A 94 4.01 41.40 -14.43
CA LEU A 94 3.87 41.49 -12.98
C LEU A 94 4.64 40.37 -12.26
N LEU A 95 4.65 39.16 -12.83
CA LEU A 95 5.44 38.05 -12.30
C LEU A 95 6.93 38.39 -12.35
N GLU A 96 7.44 38.86 -13.48
CA GLU A 96 8.85 39.27 -13.64
C GLU A 96 9.25 40.32 -12.60
N ALA A 97 8.38 41.29 -12.33
CA ALA A 97 8.63 42.34 -11.34
C ALA A 97 8.51 41.87 -9.87
N SER A 98 7.63 40.89 -9.59
CA SER A 98 7.32 40.47 -8.21
C SER A 98 8.05 39.21 -7.76
N PHE A 99 8.47 38.33 -8.68
CA PHE A 99 9.11 37.05 -8.38
C PHE A 99 10.40 37.16 -7.57
N PRO A 100 11.29 38.17 -7.77
CA PRO A 100 12.48 38.33 -6.93
C PRO A 100 12.18 38.45 -5.43
N TYR A 101 10.95 38.86 -5.06
CA TYR A 101 10.52 39.06 -3.69
C TYR A 101 9.72 37.88 -3.12
N ILE A 102 9.59 36.76 -3.85
CA ILE A 102 8.78 35.61 -3.43
C ILE A 102 9.24 34.98 -2.10
N GLY A 103 10.54 35.08 -1.79
CA GLY A 103 11.08 34.63 -0.50
C GLY A 103 10.61 35.47 0.70
N ILE A 104 10.13 36.69 0.48
CA ILE A 104 9.73 37.63 1.55
C ILE A 104 8.25 37.43 1.89
N ALA A 105 7.97 36.99 3.12
CA ALA A 105 6.63 36.62 3.56
C ALA A 105 5.56 37.72 3.33
N ASP A 106 5.88 38.98 3.62
CA ASP A 106 4.94 40.11 3.46
C ASP A 106 4.57 40.41 1.99
N LEU A 107 5.41 40.03 1.04
CA LEU A 107 5.23 40.31 -0.40
C LEU A 107 4.80 39.08 -1.21
N ARG A 108 5.01 37.88 -0.66
CA ARG A 108 4.81 36.58 -1.32
C ARG A 108 3.39 36.36 -1.87
N ALA A 109 2.37 36.96 -1.24
CA ALA A 109 0.97 36.79 -1.67
C ALA A 109 0.75 37.20 -3.15
N VAL A 110 1.44 38.24 -3.63
CA VAL A 110 1.30 38.75 -5.00
C VAL A 110 1.84 37.76 -6.04
N PRO A 111 3.11 37.33 -6.02
CA PRO A 111 3.62 36.37 -7.00
C PRO A 111 2.89 35.03 -6.93
N LEU A 112 2.45 34.56 -5.76
CA LEU A 112 1.64 33.33 -5.66
C LEU A 112 0.30 33.46 -6.39
N ALA A 113 -0.41 34.58 -6.22
CA ALA A 113 -1.68 34.83 -6.90
C ALA A 113 -1.49 34.95 -8.43
N VAL A 114 -0.37 35.53 -8.88
CA VAL A 114 -0.03 35.60 -10.31
C VAL A 114 0.27 34.20 -10.86
N LEU A 115 1.07 33.40 -10.15
CA LEU A 115 1.42 32.03 -10.54
C LEU A 115 0.19 31.12 -10.64
N ASP A 116 -0.79 31.25 -9.74
CA ASP A 116 -2.02 30.45 -9.79
C ASP A 116 -2.83 30.68 -11.08
N ARG A 117 -2.84 31.94 -11.54
CA ARG A 117 -3.62 32.36 -12.70
C ARG A 117 -2.87 32.21 -14.03
N LEU A 118 -1.54 32.32 -14.02
CA LEU A 118 -0.73 32.22 -15.23
C LEU A 118 -0.56 30.74 -15.62
N GLN A 119 -1.39 30.26 -16.55
CA GLN A 119 -1.34 28.87 -17.03
C GLN A 119 -1.08 28.83 -18.54
N PRO A 120 0.03 28.25 -19.03
CA PRO A 120 1.13 27.65 -18.27
C PRO A 120 2.11 28.69 -17.69
N VAL A 121 2.76 28.35 -16.57
CA VAL A 121 3.86 29.14 -15.99
C VAL A 121 5.14 28.90 -16.81
N PRO A 122 5.92 29.95 -17.14
CA PRO A 122 7.18 29.77 -17.85
C PRO A 122 8.18 28.87 -17.09
N ALA A 123 8.84 27.98 -17.82
CA ALA A 123 9.75 26.97 -17.24
C ALA A 123 10.93 27.56 -16.45
N THR A 124 11.34 28.81 -16.74
CA THR A 124 12.40 29.52 -16.01
C THR A 124 12.03 29.73 -14.55
N PHE A 125 10.78 30.10 -14.26
CA PHE A 125 10.29 30.26 -12.88
C PHE A 125 10.08 28.90 -12.21
N LEU A 126 9.51 27.93 -12.92
CA LEU A 126 9.29 26.57 -12.38
C LEU A 126 10.59 25.90 -11.91
N LYS A 127 11.70 26.08 -12.65
CA LYS A 127 13.03 25.57 -12.25
C LYS A 127 13.54 26.21 -10.96
N GLN A 128 13.29 27.50 -10.75
CA GLN A 128 13.67 28.18 -9.51
C GLN A 128 12.83 27.68 -8.33
N LEU A 129 11.52 27.53 -8.56
CA LEU A 129 10.58 26.99 -7.56
C LEU A 129 10.88 25.54 -7.16
N ALA A 130 11.42 24.72 -8.07
CA ALA A 130 11.79 23.34 -7.78
C ALA A 130 12.94 23.22 -6.75
N GLY A 131 13.79 24.25 -6.64
CA GLY A 131 14.94 24.26 -5.74
C GLY A 131 14.62 24.61 -4.30
N ASP A 132 13.46 25.24 -4.03
CA ASP A 132 13.08 25.75 -2.71
C ASP A 132 11.98 24.87 -2.09
N LYS A 133 12.38 24.07 -1.08
CA LYS A 133 11.48 23.13 -0.42
C LYS A 133 10.41 23.81 0.43
N GLU A 134 10.76 24.89 1.11
CA GLU A 134 9.83 25.58 2.01
C GLU A 134 8.77 26.32 1.19
N LEU A 135 9.21 27.01 0.14
CA LEU A 135 8.30 27.70 -0.77
C LEU A 135 7.38 26.73 -1.52
N PHE A 136 7.87 25.54 -1.89
CA PHE A 136 7.09 24.56 -2.65
C PHE A 136 5.76 24.21 -1.99
N VAL A 137 5.73 24.07 -0.66
CA VAL A 137 4.54 23.69 0.12
C VAL A 137 3.45 24.76 0.03
N GLU A 138 3.83 26.03 -0.10
CA GLU A 138 2.90 27.16 -0.20
C GLU A 138 2.43 27.44 -1.64
N LEU A 139 3.03 26.79 -2.64
CA LEU A 139 2.62 26.99 -4.03
C LEU A 139 1.18 26.53 -4.28
N PRO A 140 0.43 27.22 -5.16
CA PRO A 140 -0.86 26.74 -5.63
C PRO A 140 -0.75 25.33 -6.23
N ALA A 141 -1.75 24.48 -6.00
CA ALA A 141 -1.70 23.08 -6.45
C ALA A 141 -1.50 22.92 -7.97
N GLY A 142 -2.01 23.86 -8.77
CA GLY A 142 -1.77 23.89 -10.23
C GLY A 142 -0.31 24.14 -10.59
N VAL A 143 0.40 24.96 -9.81
CA VAL A 143 1.82 25.27 -9.99
C VAL A 143 2.69 24.11 -9.49
N GLN A 144 2.37 23.53 -8.33
CA GLN A 144 3.05 22.32 -7.82
C GLN A 144 3.04 21.20 -8.86
N ARG A 145 1.89 20.98 -9.54
CA ARG A 145 1.79 20.02 -10.64
C ARG A 145 2.71 20.35 -11.81
N GLN A 146 2.74 21.61 -12.27
CA GLN A 146 3.63 22.03 -13.35
C GLN A 146 5.11 21.85 -12.97
N VAL A 147 5.48 22.10 -11.71
CA VAL A 147 6.83 21.82 -11.21
C VAL A 147 7.13 20.31 -11.25
N TRP A 148 6.22 19.44 -10.77
CA TRP A 148 6.38 17.99 -10.85
C TRP A 148 6.41 17.44 -12.28
N GLU A 149 5.67 18.06 -13.20
CA GLU A 149 5.70 17.73 -14.62
C GLU A 149 7.06 18.09 -15.25
N LEU A 150 7.70 19.16 -14.77
CA LEU A 150 9.02 19.57 -15.24
C LEU A 150 10.15 18.74 -14.59
N ASP A 151 10.06 18.47 -13.29
CA ASP A 151 11.07 17.78 -12.48
C ASP A 151 10.57 16.42 -11.98
N LYS A 152 10.87 15.37 -12.76
CA LYS A 152 10.55 13.98 -12.41
C LYS A 152 11.26 13.51 -11.12
N LYS A 153 12.48 14.02 -10.84
CA LYS A 153 13.21 13.62 -9.63
C LYS A 153 12.48 14.17 -8.41
N LEU A 154 12.04 15.43 -8.44
CA LEU A 154 11.25 16.02 -7.37
C LEU A 154 9.91 15.29 -7.16
N LEU A 155 9.21 14.94 -8.25
CA LEU A 155 7.99 14.13 -8.16
C LEU A 155 8.25 12.80 -7.45
N GLN A 156 9.33 12.09 -7.80
CA GLN A 156 9.68 10.83 -7.14
C GLN A 156 10.01 11.02 -5.66
N VAL A 157 10.75 12.08 -5.31
CA VAL A 157 11.09 12.40 -3.91
C VAL A 157 9.83 12.63 -3.08
N HIS A 158 8.82 13.32 -3.61
CA HIS A 158 7.56 13.60 -2.91
C HIS A 158 6.58 12.41 -2.91
N ALA A 159 6.52 11.65 -4.01
CA ALA A 159 5.57 10.55 -4.15
C ALA A 159 6.05 9.24 -3.48
N LEU A 160 7.35 8.97 -3.44
CA LEU A 160 7.89 7.70 -2.92
C LEU A 160 7.53 7.46 -1.44
N PRO A 161 7.64 8.43 -0.52
CA PRO A 161 7.20 8.25 0.86
C PRO A 161 5.73 7.84 0.97
N LEU A 162 4.85 8.40 0.11
CA LEU A 162 3.43 8.06 0.09
C LEU A 162 3.18 6.65 -0.48
N VAL A 163 3.87 6.28 -1.56
CA VAL A 163 3.81 4.92 -2.15
C VAL A 163 4.23 3.88 -1.10
N LEU A 164 5.31 4.13 -0.38
CA LEU A 164 5.77 3.23 0.69
C LEU A 164 4.83 3.28 1.89
N GLY A 165 4.39 4.46 2.32
CA GLY A 165 3.45 4.65 3.42
C GLY A 165 2.14 3.87 3.23
N TYR A 166 1.60 3.83 2.01
CA TYR A 166 0.42 3.02 1.69
C TYR A 166 0.60 1.53 2.05
N THR A 167 1.80 0.97 1.83
CA THR A 167 2.10 -0.43 2.16
C THR A 167 2.23 -0.71 3.67
N LEU A 168 2.31 0.35 4.47
CA LEU A 168 2.46 0.29 5.92
C LEU A 168 1.18 0.62 6.67
N GLU A 169 0.22 1.28 6.01
CA GLU A 169 -1.09 1.56 6.56
C GLU A 169 -1.74 0.27 7.09
N LEU A 170 -2.18 0.30 8.35
CA LEU A 170 -2.70 -0.88 9.04
C LEU A 170 -3.90 -1.48 8.29
N ALA A 171 -4.83 -0.64 7.83
CA ALA A 171 -6.00 -1.10 7.09
C ALA A 171 -5.61 -1.85 5.82
N THR A 172 -4.62 -1.34 5.07
CA THR A 172 -4.08 -1.99 3.86
C THR A 172 -3.41 -3.31 4.21
N ALA A 173 -2.57 -3.34 5.25
CA ALA A 173 -1.88 -4.55 5.70
C ALA A 173 -2.86 -5.64 6.13
N LEU A 174 -3.84 -5.32 6.97
CA LEU A 174 -4.86 -6.28 7.43
C LEU A 174 -5.70 -6.80 6.27
N LYS A 175 -6.09 -5.91 5.35
CA LYS A 175 -6.84 -6.32 4.16
C LYS A 175 -6.04 -7.29 3.28
N GLY A 176 -4.73 -7.06 3.16
CA GLY A 176 -3.84 -7.97 2.43
C GLY A 176 -3.61 -9.33 3.10
N LEU A 177 -3.87 -9.45 4.40
CA LEU A 177 -3.73 -10.70 5.16
C LEU A 177 -5.02 -11.52 5.22
N ASP A 178 -6.16 -10.87 5.09
CA ASP A 178 -7.48 -11.49 5.19
C ASP A 178 -7.74 -12.40 3.98
N MET A 179 -7.57 -13.70 4.18
CA MET A 179 -7.92 -14.71 3.17
C MET A 179 -9.41 -15.08 3.22
N ASP A 180 -10.20 -14.57 4.16
CA ASP A 180 -11.61 -14.95 4.35
C ASP A 180 -12.58 -13.96 3.68
N GLU A 181 -12.09 -12.88 3.07
CA GLU A 181 -12.93 -11.85 2.43
C GLU A 181 -13.94 -12.43 1.43
N SER A 182 -13.54 -13.47 0.69
CA SER A 182 -14.36 -14.12 -0.33
C SER A 182 -14.90 -15.49 0.11
N LEU A 183 -14.76 -15.83 1.40
CA LEU A 183 -15.32 -17.05 1.97
C LEU A 183 -16.86 -17.01 1.88
N PRO A 184 -17.52 -18.15 1.55
CA PRO A 184 -18.99 -18.23 1.61
C PRO A 184 -19.53 -17.80 2.97
N GLN A 185 -20.63 -17.04 2.98
CA GLN A 185 -21.20 -16.46 4.20
C GLN A 185 -21.56 -17.53 5.25
N GLU A 186 -21.97 -18.71 4.81
CA GLU A 186 -22.32 -19.87 5.64
C GLU A 186 -21.12 -20.44 6.42
N LEU A 187 -19.92 -20.25 5.88
CA LEU A 187 -18.66 -20.73 6.43
C LEU A 187 -17.94 -19.66 7.27
N LEU A 188 -18.46 -18.42 7.32
CA LEU A 188 -17.82 -17.36 8.10
C LEU A 188 -17.90 -17.66 9.61
N PRO A 189 -16.77 -17.57 10.34
CA PRO A 189 -16.76 -17.75 11.78
C PRO A 189 -17.72 -16.79 12.48
N GLY A 190 -18.40 -17.23 13.54
CA GLY A 190 -19.28 -16.38 14.37
C GLY A 190 -20.72 -16.19 13.87
N LEU A 191 -21.07 -16.68 12.67
CA LEU A 191 -22.45 -16.63 12.15
C LEU A 191 -23.21 -17.96 12.20
N ALA A 192 -22.50 -19.06 12.48
CA ALA A 192 -23.11 -20.37 12.71
C ALA A 192 -24.04 -20.29 13.93
N GLY A 193 -25.34 -20.05 13.69
CA GLY A 193 -26.40 -20.04 14.70
C GLY A 193 -27.08 -18.69 14.99
N ARG A 194 -26.73 -17.57 14.34
CA ARG A 194 -27.45 -16.29 14.49
C ARG A 194 -28.06 -15.81 13.16
N PRO A 195 -29.36 -16.01 12.92
CA PRO A 195 -30.04 -15.47 11.75
C PRO A 195 -29.90 -13.95 11.71
N GLY A 196 -29.29 -13.39 10.65
CA GLY A 196 -29.32 -11.96 10.36
C GLY A 196 -28.13 -11.10 10.81
N ALA A 197 -27.08 -11.66 11.44
CA ALA A 197 -25.87 -10.88 11.72
C ALA A 197 -25.07 -10.62 10.43
N LYS A 198 -25.14 -9.40 9.90
CA LYS A 198 -24.28 -8.96 8.79
C LYS A 198 -22.95 -8.50 9.38
N THR A 199 -21.87 -9.23 9.15
CA THR A 199 -20.52 -8.71 9.41
C THR A 199 -20.30 -7.52 8.48
N TYR A 200 -20.27 -6.30 9.03
CA TYR A 200 -20.01 -5.10 8.24
C TYR A 200 -18.55 -5.11 7.80
N GLN A 201 -18.30 -5.54 6.56
CA GLN A 201 -17.01 -5.32 5.93
C GLN A 201 -17.06 -3.98 5.17
N PRO A 202 -16.12 -3.05 5.44
CA PRO A 202 -16.09 -1.79 4.73
C PRO A 202 -15.88 -2.04 3.23
N GLY A 203 -16.70 -1.42 2.40
CA GLY A 203 -16.54 -1.50 0.95
C GLY A 203 -15.21 -0.87 0.49
N ARG A 204 -14.69 -1.29 -0.66
CA ARG A 204 -13.43 -0.77 -1.24
C ARG A 204 -13.42 0.76 -1.39
N LYS A 205 -14.57 1.39 -1.64
CA LYS A 205 -14.70 2.86 -1.66
C LYS A 205 -14.37 3.50 -0.30
N MET A 206 -14.85 2.91 0.79
CA MET A 206 -14.53 3.39 2.15
C MET A 206 -13.06 3.21 2.49
N LEU A 207 -12.47 2.08 2.09
CA LEU A 207 -11.02 1.83 2.26
C LEU A 207 -10.19 2.89 1.52
N ARG A 208 -10.59 3.23 0.30
CA ARG A 208 -9.93 4.28 -0.48
C ARG A 208 -10.05 5.66 0.16
N SER A 209 -11.22 6.03 0.68
CA SER A 209 -11.40 7.30 1.40
C SER A 209 -10.65 7.35 2.73
N GLY A 210 -10.41 6.20 3.37
CA GLY A 210 -9.70 6.11 4.64
C GLY A 210 -8.17 6.10 4.53
N SER A 211 -7.60 5.89 3.33
CA SER A 211 -6.15 5.83 3.12
C SER A 211 -5.55 7.22 2.94
N SER A 212 -4.79 7.68 3.93
CA SER A 212 -4.13 8.99 3.90
C SER A 212 -3.15 9.11 2.74
N ALA A 213 -2.33 8.07 2.52
CA ALA A 213 -1.35 8.04 1.45
C ALA A 213 -2.02 8.10 0.07
N LEU A 214 -3.09 7.33 -0.13
CA LEU A 214 -3.85 7.33 -1.38
C LEU A 214 -4.52 8.68 -1.65
N GLN A 215 -5.11 9.31 -0.62
CA GLN A 215 -5.72 10.63 -0.74
C GLN A 215 -4.69 11.71 -1.10
N ARG A 216 -3.47 11.64 -0.56
CA ARG A 216 -2.39 12.56 -0.96
C ARG A 216 -1.91 12.30 -2.39
N LEU A 217 -1.71 11.04 -2.78
CA LEU A 217 -1.32 10.68 -4.15
C LEU A 217 -2.36 11.12 -5.19
N THR A 218 -3.65 10.91 -4.93
CA THR A 218 -4.72 11.37 -5.82
C THR A 218 -4.77 12.90 -5.92
N LYS A 219 -4.54 13.63 -4.81
CA LYS A 219 -4.36 15.09 -4.84
C LYS A 219 -3.16 15.51 -5.70
N MET A 220 -2.00 14.85 -5.57
CA MET A 220 -0.82 15.12 -6.42
C MET A 220 -1.11 14.89 -7.91
N VAL A 221 -1.87 13.85 -8.24
CA VAL A 221 -2.27 13.53 -9.62
C VAL A 221 -3.25 14.55 -10.20
N GLY A 222 -4.39 14.76 -9.53
CA GLY A 222 -5.49 15.59 -10.04
C GLY A 222 -5.85 15.21 -11.46
N ARG A 223 -5.62 16.13 -12.42
CA ARG A 223 -5.89 15.90 -13.86
C ARG A 223 -4.65 15.60 -14.69
N SER A 224 -3.46 15.59 -14.08
CA SER A 224 -2.22 15.39 -14.82
C SER A 224 -1.99 13.92 -15.13
N ARG A 225 -2.13 13.56 -16.41
CA ARG A 225 -1.77 12.22 -16.92
C ARG A 225 -0.29 11.92 -16.69
N GLN A 226 0.57 12.92 -16.76
CA GLN A 226 2.01 12.73 -16.65
C GLN A 226 2.41 12.39 -15.21
N ILE A 227 1.85 13.11 -14.22
CA ILE A 227 2.08 12.81 -12.80
C ILE A 227 1.53 11.42 -12.45
N TYR A 228 0.32 11.10 -12.91
CA TYR A 228 -0.24 9.76 -12.73
C TYR A 228 0.67 8.66 -13.28
N LYS A 229 1.14 8.80 -14.53
CA LYS A 229 2.09 7.86 -15.12
C LYS A 229 3.38 7.76 -14.30
N GLY A 230 3.91 8.89 -13.82
CA GLY A 230 5.11 8.91 -12.97
C GLY A 230 4.93 8.13 -11.66
N ILE A 231 3.77 8.26 -11.01
CA ILE A 231 3.44 7.53 -9.76
C ILE A 231 3.20 6.03 -10.05
N VAL A 232 2.52 5.70 -11.14
CA VAL A 232 2.33 4.30 -11.57
C VAL A 232 3.68 3.64 -11.89
N GLU A 233 4.53 4.30 -12.68
CA GLU A 233 5.89 3.86 -12.98
C GLU A 233 6.70 3.62 -11.71
N LEU A 234 6.62 4.55 -10.74
CA LEU A 234 7.28 4.41 -9.45
C LEU A 234 6.76 3.20 -8.68
N THR A 235 5.44 2.99 -8.64
CA THR A 235 4.81 1.83 -7.98
C THR A 235 5.26 0.52 -8.63
N MET A 236 5.26 0.46 -9.96
CA MET A 236 5.73 -0.70 -10.71
C MET A 236 7.22 -0.95 -10.51
N LEU A 237 8.06 0.09 -10.51
CA LEU A 237 9.49 0.01 -10.24
C LEU A 237 9.75 -0.62 -8.87
N ARG A 238 9.06 -0.13 -7.83
CA ARG A 238 9.19 -0.66 -6.46
C ARG A 238 8.76 -2.11 -6.34
N TYR A 239 7.74 -2.52 -7.09
CA TYR A 239 7.29 -3.92 -7.10
C TYR A 239 8.26 -4.83 -7.88
N ARG A 240 8.64 -4.43 -9.09
CA ARG A 240 9.58 -5.15 -9.97
C ARG A 240 10.93 -5.32 -9.28
N ASP A 241 11.47 -4.25 -8.73
CA ASP A 241 12.84 -4.19 -8.21
C ASP A 241 12.93 -4.49 -6.70
N SER A 242 11.85 -4.96 -6.07
CA SER A 242 11.95 -5.42 -4.68
C SER A 242 13.03 -6.52 -4.55
N ASP A 243 13.82 -6.46 -3.47
CA ASP A 243 14.87 -7.43 -3.18
C ASP A 243 14.31 -8.80 -2.74
N SER A 244 13.02 -8.84 -2.36
CA SER A 244 12.39 -10.07 -1.91
C SER A 244 12.23 -11.05 -3.07
N LEU A 245 12.71 -12.28 -2.91
CA LEU A 245 12.52 -13.35 -3.92
C LEU A 245 11.04 -13.71 -4.06
N TYR A 246 10.30 -13.68 -2.96
CA TYR A 246 8.89 -14.02 -2.88
C TYR A 246 8.04 -12.77 -2.67
N VAL A 247 6.79 -12.78 -3.10
CA VAL A 247 5.86 -11.67 -2.90
C VAL A 247 5.25 -11.80 -1.51
N GLY A 248 5.67 -10.93 -0.59
CA GLY A 248 5.05 -10.82 0.73
C GLY A 248 3.92 -9.79 0.73
N MET A 249 3.42 -9.49 1.92
CA MET A 249 2.37 -8.48 2.14
C MET A 249 2.71 -7.11 1.50
N GLN A 250 3.95 -6.64 1.61
CA GLN A 250 4.31 -5.30 1.14
C GLN A 250 4.32 -5.21 -0.39
N GLU A 251 4.88 -6.22 -1.07
CA GLU A 251 4.84 -6.30 -2.52
C GLU A 251 3.39 -6.45 -3.03
N ALA A 252 2.56 -7.24 -2.33
CA ALA A 252 1.15 -7.35 -2.65
C ALA A 252 0.38 -6.04 -2.40
N ALA A 253 0.76 -5.25 -1.40
CA ALA A 253 0.19 -3.92 -1.16
C ALA A 253 0.54 -2.92 -2.28
N LEU A 254 1.69 -3.04 -2.95
CA LEU A 254 1.99 -2.24 -4.15
C LEU A 254 1.06 -2.61 -5.32
N CYS A 255 0.69 -3.90 -5.43
CA CYS A 255 -0.30 -4.37 -6.40
C CYS A 255 -1.69 -3.79 -6.08
N ALA A 256 -2.07 -3.75 -4.80
CA ALA A 256 -3.29 -3.07 -4.35
C ALA A 256 -3.23 -1.56 -4.63
N LEU A 257 -2.11 -0.88 -4.38
CA LEU A 257 -1.96 0.55 -4.68
C LEU A 257 -2.22 0.84 -6.17
N ARG A 258 -1.73 -0.03 -7.06
CA ARG A 258 -1.92 0.12 -8.50
C ARG A 258 -3.40 0.12 -8.90
N SER A 259 -4.21 -0.78 -8.34
CA SER A 259 -5.66 -0.83 -8.59
C SER A 259 -6.39 0.28 -7.84
N GLN A 260 -6.07 0.50 -6.55
CA GLN A 260 -6.74 1.51 -5.70
C GLN A 260 -6.52 2.93 -6.20
N LEU A 261 -5.33 3.29 -6.69
CA LEU A 261 -5.06 4.63 -7.24
C LEU A 261 -5.92 4.91 -8.47
N LEU A 262 -5.95 3.96 -9.40
CA LEU A 262 -6.77 4.07 -10.62
C LEU A 262 -8.25 4.19 -10.28
N MET A 263 -8.73 3.35 -9.36
CA MET A 263 -10.13 3.37 -8.96
C MET A 263 -10.45 4.61 -8.13
N ALA A 264 -9.54 5.14 -7.30
CA ALA A 264 -9.76 6.38 -6.56
C ALA A 264 -9.93 7.59 -7.50
N LEU A 265 -9.13 7.67 -8.57
CA LEU A 265 -9.31 8.68 -9.63
C LEU A 265 -10.65 8.51 -10.36
N HIS A 266 -11.06 7.26 -10.61
CA HIS A 266 -12.38 6.98 -11.17
C HIS A 266 -13.51 7.49 -10.26
N ASP A 267 -13.42 7.24 -8.94
CA ASP A 267 -14.40 7.70 -7.96
C ASP A 267 -14.46 9.25 -7.86
N LEU A 268 -13.37 9.94 -8.16
CA LEU A 268 -13.28 11.41 -8.25
C LEU A 268 -13.84 11.95 -9.58
N GLY A 269 -14.22 11.10 -10.52
CA GLY A 269 -14.77 11.50 -11.82
C GLY A 269 -13.72 11.76 -12.90
N GLU A 270 -12.45 11.44 -12.67
CA GLU A 270 -11.34 11.64 -13.62
C GLU A 270 -11.31 10.54 -14.70
N THR A 271 -12.46 10.31 -15.33
CA THR A 271 -12.72 9.20 -16.27
C THR A 271 -11.85 9.26 -17.53
N GLU A 272 -11.53 10.45 -18.04
CA GLU A 272 -10.66 10.62 -19.21
C GLU A 272 -9.24 10.10 -18.98
N LEU A 273 -8.75 10.19 -17.74
CA LEU A 273 -7.46 9.65 -17.34
C LEU A 273 -7.56 8.12 -17.24
N CYS A 274 -8.61 7.63 -16.56
CA CYS A 274 -8.81 6.19 -16.34
C CYS A 274 -9.01 5.40 -17.63
N VAL A 275 -9.84 5.86 -18.56
CA VAL A 275 -10.19 5.11 -19.79
C VAL A 275 -8.98 4.92 -20.72
N LYS A 276 -7.96 5.77 -20.60
CA LYS A 276 -6.70 5.63 -21.34
C LYS A 276 -5.81 4.50 -20.81
N GLU A 277 -6.14 3.94 -19.66
CA GLU A 277 -5.41 2.84 -19.04
C GLU A 277 -5.95 1.50 -19.50
N SER A 278 -5.05 0.62 -19.96
CA SER A 278 -5.41 -0.71 -20.44
C SER A 278 -6.08 -1.57 -19.37
N CYS A 279 -5.67 -1.44 -18.10
CA CYS A 279 -6.21 -2.21 -16.98
C CYS A 279 -7.45 -1.59 -16.31
N HIS A 280 -7.98 -0.45 -16.79
CA HIS A 280 -9.13 0.21 -16.14
C HIS A 280 -10.38 -0.65 -16.14
N LYS A 281 -10.77 -1.19 -17.30
CA LYS A 281 -11.93 -2.09 -17.40
C LYS A 281 -11.75 -3.32 -16.49
N LEU A 282 -10.54 -3.87 -16.44
CA LEU A 282 -10.22 -5.02 -15.58
C LEU A 282 -10.43 -4.67 -14.11
N ALA A 283 -9.81 -3.60 -13.63
CA ALA A 283 -9.94 -3.15 -12.24
C ALA A 283 -11.39 -2.86 -11.86
N TRP A 284 -12.15 -2.22 -12.77
CA TRP A 284 -13.55 -1.89 -12.53
C TRP A 284 -14.45 -3.14 -12.46
N THR A 285 -14.26 -4.11 -13.37
CA THR A 285 -14.98 -5.39 -13.32
C THR A 285 -14.69 -6.13 -12.02
N LEU A 286 -13.42 -6.18 -11.59
CA LEU A 286 -13.01 -6.86 -10.36
C LEU A 286 -13.52 -6.18 -9.09
N ASP A 287 -13.54 -4.85 -9.04
CA ASP A 287 -14.17 -4.08 -7.95
C ASP A 287 -15.64 -4.46 -7.78
N ALA A 288 -16.36 -4.66 -8.89
CA ALA A 288 -17.75 -5.10 -8.87
C ALA A 288 -17.88 -6.55 -8.38
N CYS A 289 -17.03 -7.47 -8.86
CA CYS A 289 -17.01 -8.86 -8.37
C CYS A 289 -16.74 -8.95 -6.86
N LEU A 290 -15.81 -8.14 -6.34
CA LEU A 290 -15.48 -8.10 -4.92
C LEU A 290 -16.64 -7.54 -4.08
N LYS A 291 -17.32 -6.50 -4.58
CA LYS A 291 -18.53 -5.97 -3.94
C LYS A 291 -19.62 -7.03 -3.83
N ASP A 292 -19.82 -7.82 -4.88
CA ASP A 292 -20.84 -8.86 -4.94
C ASP A 292 -20.35 -10.20 -4.32
N ARG A 293 -19.07 -10.27 -3.91
CA ARG A 293 -18.35 -11.48 -3.46
C ARG A 293 -18.55 -12.69 -4.38
N ARG A 294 -18.70 -12.43 -5.68
CA ARG A 294 -19.06 -13.45 -6.66
C ARG A 294 -18.36 -13.16 -7.98
N LEU A 295 -17.83 -14.23 -8.56
CA LEU A 295 -17.36 -14.26 -9.93
C LEU A 295 -18.28 -15.21 -10.70
N ASP A 296 -19.18 -14.64 -11.51
CA ASP A 296 -20.12 -15.40 -12.33
C ASP A 296 -19.66 -15.49 -13.79
N GLN A 297 -20.36 -16.33 -14.58
CA GLN A 297 -20.03 -16.56 -15.99
C GLN A 297 -20.12 -15.28 -16.85
N ARG A 298 -20.93 -14.29 -16.45
CA ARG A 298 -20.98 -13.00 -17.15
C ARG A 298 -19.70 -12.22 -16.91
N ARG A 299 -19.29 -12.08 -15.65
CA ARG A 299 -18.04 -11.39 -15.27
C ARG A 299 -16.83 -12.06 -15.87
N LEU A 300 -16.79 -13.40 -15.89
CA LEU A 300 -15.72 -14.15 -16.54
C LEU A 300 -15.62 -13.87 -18.04
N ARG A 301 -16.74 -13.80 -18.75
CA ARG A 301 -16.75 -13.38 -20.16
C ARG A 301 -16.27 -11.95 -20.35
N GLU A 302 -16.66 -11.03 -19.46
CA GLU A 302 -16.15 -9.65 -19.46
C GLU A 302 -14.61 -9.64 -19.29
N LEU A 303 -14.06 -10.42 -18.36
CA LEU A 303 -12.62 -10.58 -18.14
C LEU A 303 -11.91 -11.19 -19.37
N ALA A 304 -12.48 -12.24 -19.96
CA ALA A 304 -11.92 -12.88 -21.16
C ALA A 304 -11.85 -11.90 -22.33
N ASN A 305 -12.92 -11.13 -22.56
CA ASN A 305 -12.96 -10.11 -23.62
C ASN A 305 -11.90 -9.01 -23.43
N ILE A 306 -11.55 -8.68 -22.18
CA ILE A 306 -10.48 -7.70 -21.89
C ILE A 306 -9.10 -8.24 -22.31
N LEU A 307 -8.86 -9.56 -22.15
CA LEU A 307 -7.57 -10.20 -22.43
C LEU A 307 -7.45 -10.73 -23.87
N GLN A 308 -8.57 -10.95 -24.57
CA GLN A 308 -8.62 -11.44 -25.94
C GLN A 308 -7.69 -10.69 -26.93
N PRO A 309 -7.54 -9.36 -26.90
CA PRO A 309 -6.62 -8.66 -27.79
C PRO A 309 -5.16 -9.10 -27.63
N TYR A 310 -4.75 -9.43 -26.40
CA TYR A 310 -3.39 -9.87 -26.10
C TYR A 310 -3.14 -11.30 -26.58
N GLU A 311 -4.13 -12.19 -26.44
CA GLU A 311 -4.09 -13.55 -27.00
C GLU A 311 -3.99 -13.54 -28.52
N ALA A 312 -4.82 -12.73 -29.18
CA ALA A 312 -4.81 -12.60 -30.63
C ALA A 312 -3.47 -12.04 -31.14
N ALA A 313 -2.90 -11.07 -30.43
CA ALA A 313 -1.58 -10.53 -30.75
C ALA A 313 -0.49 -11.61 -30.62
N GLU A 314 -0.52 -12.41 -29.56
CA GLU A 314 0.44 -13.49 -29.35
C GLU A 314 0.30 -14.61 -30.40
N ALA A 315 -0.93 -15.01 -30.74
CA ALA A 315 -1.19 -16.00 -31.79
C ALA A 315 -0.67 -15.55 -33.16
N ARG A 316 -0.88 -14.28 -33.51
CA ARG A 316 -0.33 -13.68 -34.74
C ARG A 316 1.20 -13.67 -34.73
N ALA A 317 1.82 -13.33 -33.60
CA ALA A 317 3.27 -13.34 -33.46
C ALA A 317 3.85 -14.76 -33.61
N ARG A 318 3.22 -15.77 -33.00
CA ARG A 318 3.59 -17.20 -33.15
C ARG A 318 3.48 -17.64 -34.62
N ALA A 319 2.36 -17.34 -35.28
CA ALA A 319 2.15 -17.67 -36.69
C ALA A 319 3.17 -17.00 -37.62
N SER A 320 3.52 -15.73 -37.37
CA SER A 320 4.55 -15.02 -38.14
C SER A 320 5.95 -15.62 -37.93
N ALA A 321 6.26 -16.13 -36.73
CA ALA A 321 7.54 -16.77 -36.45
C ALA A 321 7.68 -18.11 -37.20
N LEU A 322 6.61 -18.91 -37.24
CA LEU A 322 6.53 -20.13 -38.04
C LEU A 322 6.75 -19.85 -39.55
N HIS A 323 6.18 -18.75 -40.06
CA HIS A 323 6.35 -18.37 -41.47
C HIS A 323 7.76 -17.87 -41.82
N ARG A 324 8.49 -17.26 -40.88
CA ARG A 324 9.90 -16.84 -41.07
C ARG A 324 10.89 -18.00 -40.93
N GLY A 325 10.48 -19.13 -40.34
CA GLY A 325 11.27 -20.36 -40.25
C GLY A 325 11.46 -21.09 -41.58
N GLY A 326 10.70 -20.72 -42.63
CA GLY A 326 10.92 -21.15 -44.00
C GLY A 326 11.64 -20.07 -44.80
N THR A 327 12.87 -20.34 -45.23
CA THR A 327 13.65 -19.56 -46.22
C THR A 327 14.05 -18.12 -45.84
N ARG A 328 15.19 -17.98 -45.14
CA ARG A 328 16.34 -17.13 -45.52
C ARG A 328 17.45 -17.20 -44.47
N ILE A 329 18.56 -17.84 -44.81
CA ILE A 329 19.83 -17.66 -44.10
C ILE A 329 20.37 -16.28 -44.50
N THR A 330 20.22 -15.28 -43.64
CA THR A 330 21.02 -14.05 -43.70
C THR A 330 22.10 -14.14 -42.64
N ILE A 331 23.35 -14.27 -43.08
CA ILE A 331 24.55 -14.21 -42.24
C ILE A 331 24.57 -12.83 -41.56
N ARG A 332 24.42 -12.81 -40.23
CA ARG A 332 24.59 -11.61 -39.41
C ARG A 332 26.01 -11.63 -38.85
N VAL A 333 26.86 -10.71 -39.29
CA VAL A 333 28.20 -10.50 -38.74
C VAL A 333 28.05 -9.93 -37.32
N PRO A 334 28.72 -10.48 -36.29
CA PRO A 334 28.58 -9.98 -34.92
C PRO A 334 29.39 -8.69 -34.74
N ALA A 335 28.71 -7.59 -34.41
CA ALA A 335 29.37 -6.41 -33.86
C ALA A 335 29.69 -6.64 -32.38
N LYS A 336 30.91 -6.29 -31.98
CA LYS A 336 31.46 -6.42 -30.61
C LYS A 336 30.51 -5.83 -29.56
N SER A 337 30.34 -6.56 -28.47
CA SER A 337 29.76 -6.13 -27.21
C SER A 337 30.60 -5.01 -26.56
N GLY A 338 30.08 -3.79 -26.55
CA GLY A 338 30.45 -2.77 -25.58
C GLY A 338 29.68 -3.03 -24.29
N ILE A 339 30.40 -3.10 -23.17
CA ILE A 339 29.85 -2.98 -21.83
C ILE A 339 29.67 -1.49 -21.61
N ASP A 340 28.44 -0.99 -21.73
CA ASP A 340 28.10 0.37 -21.35
C ASP A 340 27.28 0.32 -20.05
N ASP A 341 27.93 0.78 -18.98
CA ASP A 341 27.33 1.27 -17.75
C ASP A 341 26.48 2.50 -18.09
N ASP A 342 25.15 2.36 -18.12
CA ASP A 342 24.23 3.49 -18.26
C ASP A 342 23.44 3.72 -16.97
N ALA A 343 24.11 4.41 -16.05
CA ALA A 343 23.47 5.23 -15.04
C ALA A 343 22.94 6.53 -15.70
N GLU A 344 21.72 6.91 -15.32
CA GLU A 344 21.11 8.24 -15.54
C GLU A 344 21.02 8.76 -17.00
N SER A 345 20.01 8.31 -17.76
CA SER A 345 19.52 9.08 -18.91
C SER A 345 18.24 9.85 -18.54
N ALA A 346 18.43 11.16 -18.34
CA ALA A 346 17.39 12.17 -18.21
C ALA A 346 16.70 12.40 -19.56
N GLY A 347 15.73 11.55 -19.89
CA GLY A 347 14.77 11.79 -20.97
C GLY A 347 13.58 12.60 -20.47
N ALA A 348 13.16 13.61 -21.23
CA ALA A 348 11.90 14.32 -21.02
C ALA A 348 10.73 13.32 -20.90
N PRO A 349 9.74 13.59 -20.03
CA PRO A 349 8.61 12.68 -19.79
C PRO A 349 7.76 12.58 -21.07
N GLY A 350 7.94 11.49 -21.82
CA GLY A 350 7.24 11.27 -23.09
C GLY A 350 8.14 11.09 -24.32
N ALA A 351 9.47 11.11 -24.19
CA ALA A 351 10.33 10.63 -25.25
C ALA A 351 10.08 9.12 -25.46
N SER A 352 9.54 8.77 -26.62
CA SER A 352 9.08 7.44 -26.99
C SER A 352 10.21 6.42 -26.96
N GLN A 353 10.39 5.74 -25.82
CA GLN A 353 10.86 4.36 -25.85
C GLN A 353 9.87 3.59 -26.71
N ALA A 354 10.34 2.79 -27.67
CA ALA A 354 9.47 1.94 -28.48
C ALA A 354 8.54 1.18 -27.53
N GLU A 355 7.21 1.31 -27.70
CA GLU A 355 6.26 0.70 -26.78
C GLU A 355 6.51 -0.82 -26.72
N GLU A 356 6.90 -1.30 -25.54
CA GLU A 356 7.09 -2.73 -25.31
C GLU A 356 5.76 -3.45 -25.63
N PRO A 357 5.76 -4.45 -26.54
CA PRO A 357 4.53 -5.09 -26.96
C PRO A 357 3.85 -5.73 -25.75
N ASN A 358 2.54 -5.54 -25.65
CA ASN A 358 1.71 -6.10 -24.58
C ASN A 358 2.11 -5.67 -23.15
N ARG A 359 2.87 -4.57 -22.96
CA ARG A 359 3.25 -4.05 -21.63
C ARG A 359 2.08 -3.93 -20.64
N GLY A 360 0.88 -3.64 -21.14
CA GLY A 360 -0.35 -3.57 -20.34
C GLY A 360 -0.67 -4.85 -19.54
N LEU A 361 -0.15 -6.02 -19.95
CA LEU A 361 -0.27 -7.24 -19.15
C LEU A 361 0.45 -7.15 -17.80
N GLY A 362 1.52 -6.37 -17.70
CA GLY A 362 2.19 -6.10 -16.42
C GLY A 362 1.28 -5.37 -15.43
N ASP A 363 0.61 -4.30 -15.90
CA ASP A 363 -0.39 -3.57 -15.13
C ASP A 363 -1.57 -4.46 -14.73
N MET A 364 -2.11 -5.23 -15.68
CA MET A 364 -3.21 -6.16 -15.43
C MET A 364 -2.82 -7.25 -14.42
N GLY A 365 -1.60 -7.78 -14.51
CA GLY A 365 -1.08 -8.75 -13.57
C GLY A 365 -0.95 -8.19 -12.15
N MET A 366 -0.56 -6.93 -11.98
CA MET A 366 -0.61 -6.27 -10.66
C MET A 366 -2.04 -6.11 -10.17
N VAL A 367 -2.99 -5.73 -11.02
CA VAL A 367 -4.41 -5.63 -10.63
C VAL A 367 -4.99 -6.99 -10.20
N LEU A 368 -4.61 -8.07 -10.88
CA LEU A 368 -5.01 -9.44 -10.51
C LEU A 368 -4.31 -9.94 -9.23
N ARG A 369 -3.15 -9.37 -8.89
CA ARG A 369 -2.38 -9.67 -7.66
C ARG A 369 -2.71 -8.75 -6.49
N ASP A 370 -3.64 -7.81 -6.65
CA ASP A 370 -4.35 -7.16 -5.53
C ASP A 370 -4.88 -8.28 -4.60
N PRO A 371 -4.50 -8.31 -3.30
CA PRO A 371 -4.82 -9.42 -2.40
C PRO A 371 -6.29 -9.83 -2.40
N SER A 372 -7.21 -8.86 -2.35
CA SER A 372 -8.65 -9.13 -2.36
C SER A 372 -9.07 -9.86 -3.64
N THR A 373 -8.63 -9.36 -4.79
CA THR A 373 -8.88 -9.98 -6.10
C THR A 373 -8.27 -11.37 -6.16
N PHE A 374 -7.02 -11.50 -5.73
CA PHE A 374 -6.26 -12.74 -5.80
C PHE A 374 -6.93 -13.84 -4.96
N HIS A 375 -7.31 -13.53 -3.72
CA HIS A 375 -8.02 -14.47 -2.86
C HIS A 375 -9.40 -14.84 -3.43
N MET A 376 -10.16 -13.88 -3.98
CA MET A 376 -11.44 -14.16 -4.64
C MET A 376 -11.29 -15.17 -5.79
N LEU A 377 -10.26 -15.01 -6.63
CA LEU A 377 -9.97 -15.93 -7.73
C LEU A 377 -9.60 -17.34 -7.21
N LEU A 378 -8.81 -17.42 -6.13
CA LEU A 378 -8.46 -18.70 -5.50
C LEU A 378 -9.71 -19.41 -4.93
N HIS A 379 -10.58 -18.70 -4.22
CA HIS A 379 -11.85 -19.26 -3.74
C HIS A 379 -12.74 -19.75 -4.90
N HIS A 380 -12.75 -19.01 -6.01
CA HIS A 380 -13.49 -19.43 -7.18
C HIS A 380 -12.90 -20.70 -7.82
N VAL A 381 -11.56 -20.87 -7.84
CA VAL A 381 -10.92 -22.14 -8.24
C VAL A 381 -11.38 -23.29 -7.35
N ILE A 382 -11.44 -23.12 -6.03
CA ILE A 382 -11.92 -24.17 -5.13
C ILE A 382 -13.35 -24.58 -5.45
N ARG A 383 -14.27 -23.61 -5.61
CA ARG A 383 -15.66 -23.88 -5.97
C ARG A 383 -15.80 -24.61 -7.30
N ARG A 384 -14.97 -24.26 -8.29
CA ARG A 384 -14.96 -24.96 -9.59
C ARG A 384 -14.45 -26.39 -9.46
N LEU A 385 -13.40 -26.62 -8.67
CA LEU A 385 -12.89 -27.97 -8.41
C LEU A 385 -13.90 -28.85 -7.68
N GLU A 386 -14.56 -28.31 -6.64
CA GLU A 386 -15.63 -29.03 -5.94
C GLU A 386 -16.77 -29.38 -6.91
N ALA A 387 -17.26 -28.41 -7.68
CA ALA A 387 -18.32 -28.66 -8.67
C ALA A 387 -17.90 -29.65 -9.77
N ALA A 388 -16.65 -29.60 -10.24
CA ALA A 388 -16.13 -30.55 -11.22
C ALA A 388 -16.03 -31.96 -10.62
N THR A 389 -15.62 -32.08 -9.36
CA THR A 389 -15.56 -33.36 -8.63
C THR A 389 -16.94 -33.97 -8.47
N GLU A 390 -17.93 -33.17 -8.03
CA GLU A 390 -19.34 -33.60 -7.93
C GLU A 390 -19.93 -34.04 -9.27
N GLN A 391 -19.55 -33.36 -10.36
CA GLN A 391 -20.01 -33.66 -11.71
C GLN A 391 -19.19 -34.76 -12.41
N GLN A 392 -18.18 -35.32 -11.74
CA GLN A 392 -17.23 -36.28 -12.32
C GLN A 392 -16.55 -35.75 -13.60
N LEU A 393 -16.39 -34.44 -13.70
CA LEU A 393 -15.72 -33.74 -14.79
C LEU A 393 -14.22 -33.64 -14.50
N LEU A 394 -13.38 -33.96 -15.48
CA LEU A 394 -11.93 -33.78 -15.33
C LEU A 394 -11.58 -32.28 -15.27
N PRO A 395 -10.73 -31.82 -14.33
CA PRO A 395 -10.37 -30.40 -14.21
C PRO A 395 -9.84 -29.75 -15.48
N LYS A 396 -9.14 -30.51 -16.33
CA LYS A 396 -8.62 -30.04 -17.62
C LYS A 396 -9.71 -29.70 -18.66
N ASP A 397 -10.89 -30.30 -18.52
CA ASP A 397 -12.02 -30.13 -19.45
C ASP A 397 -12.95 -28.99 -19.01
N ASP A 398 -12.76 -28.46 -17.79
CA ASP A 398 -13.43 -27.26 -17.30
C ASP A 398 -12.76 -25.99 -17.84
N GLN A 399 -13.40 -25.36 -18.82
CA GLN A 399 -12.91 -24.14 -19.46
C GLN A 399 -12.88 -22.93 -18.51
N GLU A 400 -13.79 -22.86 -17.55
CA GLU A 400 -13.86 -21.77 -16.57
C GLU A 400 -12.70 -21.88 -15.59
N LEU A 401 -12.45 -23.09 -15.09
CA LEU A 401 -11.27 -23.39 -14.27
C LEU A 401 -9.98 -23.05 -15.02
N ALA A 402 -9.82 -23.54 -16.27
CA ALA A 402 -8.64 -23.25 -17.08
C ALA A 402 -8.42 -21.75 -17.29
N PHE A 403 -9.48 -20.98 -17.54
CA PHE A 403 -9.38 -19.53 -17.70
C PHE A 403 -8.97 -18.81 -16.40
N VAL A 404 -9.56 -19.17 -15.27
CA VAL A 404 -9.22 -18.57 -13.98
C VAL A 404 -7.79 -18.92 -13.55
N THR A 405 -7.33 -20.14 -13.85
CA THR A 405 -5.92 -20.53 -13.67
C THR A 405 -4.98 -19.63 -14.49
N ARG A 406 -5.34 -19.25 -15.71
CA ARG A 406 -4.55 -18.30 -16.52
C ARG A 406 -4.51 -16.91 -15.92
N LEU A 407 -5.62 -16.41 -15.36
CA LEU A 407 -5.65 -15.13 -14.64
C LEU A 407 -4.69 -15.16 -13.43
N LEU A 408 -4.72 -16.24 -12.65
CA LEU A 408 -3.84 -16.45 -11.52
C LEU A 408 -2.37 -16.58 -11.93
N GLN A 409 -2.07 -17.26 -13.04
CA GLN A 409 -0.72 -17.32 -13.63
C GLN A 409 -0.22 -15.96 -14.08
N LEU A 410 -1.09 -15.13 -14.69
CA LEU A 410 -0.76 -13.76 -15.03
C LEU A 410 -0.44 -12.94 -13.77
N ALA A 411 -1.23 -13.09 -12.71
CA ALA A 411 -0.96 -12.44 -11.43
C ALA A 411 0.40 -12.86 -10.84
N VAL A 412 0.66 -14.16 -10.74
CA VAL A 412 1.91 -14.69 -10.16
C VAL A 412 3.14 -14.38 -11.03
N GLY A 413 2.99 -14.44 -12.34
CA GLY A 413 4.07 -14.20 -13.31
C GLY A 413 4.40 -12.73 -13.58
N CYS A 414 3.51 -11.79 -13.22
CA CYS A 414 3.63 -10.38 -13.65
C CYS A 414 4.96 -9.73 -13.25
N ARG A 415 5.50 -10.06 -12.07
CA ARG A 415 6.78 -9.53 -11.60
C ARG A 415 7.96 -10.01 -12.44
N GLY A 416 7.97 -11.30 -12.79
CA GLY A 416 8.96 -11.88 -13.70
C GLY A 416 8.84 -11.25 -15.09
N MET A 417 7.62 -11.17 -15.63
CA MET A 417 7.35 -10.53 -16.93
C MET A 417 7.87 -9.08 -17.01
N MET A 418 7.72 -8.30 -15.92
CA MET A 418 8.22 -6.94 -15.84
C MET A 418 9.76 -6.86 -15.75
N ARG A 419 10.41 -7.83 -15.10
CA ARG A 419 11.88 -7.91 -15.03
C ARG A 419 12.49 -8.31 -16.38
N ASP A 420 11.90 -9.32 -16.99
CA ASP A 420 12.38 -9.91 -18.25
C ASP A 420 11.94 -9.09 -19.47
N LYS A 421 10.96 -8.18 -19.28
CA LYS A 421 10.30 -7.40 -20.35
C LYS A 421 9.63 -8.28 -21.41
N VAL A 422 9.15 -9.45 -20.99
CA VAL A 422 8.43 -10.41 -21.84
C VAL A 422 7.00 -10.53 -21.35
N TYR A 423 6.07 -9.88 -22.07
CA TYR A 423 4.66 -9.83 -21.70
C TYR A 423 3.84 -10.81 -22.55
N ARG A 424 3.39 -11.90 -21.93
CA ARG A 424 2.57 -12.95 -22.54
C ARG A 424 1.41 -13.33 -21.64
N PHE A 425 0.28 -13.69 -22.23
CA PHE A 425 -0.85 -14.24 -21.51
C PHE A 425 -0.90 -15.75 -21.77
N ALA A 426 -0.09 -16.47 -20.99
CA ALA A 426 0.17 -17.89 -21.20
C ALA A 426 -1.09 -18.75 -21.09
N ASP A 427 -1.02 -19.91 -21.75
CA ASP A 427 -1.99 -20.99 -21.59
C ASP A 427 -1.94 -21.54 -20.14
N ALA A 428 -3.01 -22.19 -19.71
CA ALA A 428 -3.09 -22.79 -18.39
C ALA A 428 -2.00 -23.88 -18.26
N SER A 429 -1.30 -23.90 -17.12
CA SER A 429 -0.23 -24.85 -16.87
C SER A 429 -0.77 -26.27 -16.92
N HIS A 430 -0.12 -27.10 -17.74
CA HIS A 430 -0.45 -28.51 -17.86
C HIS A 430 -0.27 -29.23 -16.51
N GLU A 431 0.79 -28.93 -15.75
CA GLU A 431 1.01 -29.55 -14.43
C GLU A 431 -0.11 -29.17 -13.44
N LEU A 432 -0.66 -27.94 -13.52
CA LEU A 432 -1.81 -27.55 -12.71
C LEU A 432 -3.07 -28.33 -13.10
N LEU A 433 -3.41 -28.36 -14.39
CA LEU A 433 -4.67 -28.94 -14.88
C LEU A 433 -4.71 -30.47 -14.85
N THR A 434 -3.58 -31.15 -15.07
CA THR A 434 -3.56 -32.62 -15.24
C THR A 434 -2.94 -33.37 -14.08
N VAL A 435 -2.28 -32.68 -13.15
CA VAL A 435 -1.65 -33.31 -11.99
C VAL A 435 -2.20 -32.71 -10.71
N PHE A 436 -1.92 -31.43 -10.44
CA PHE A 436 -2.27 -30.81 -9.16
C PHE A 436 -3.77 -30.75 -8.88
N TYR A 437 -4.58 -30.24 -9.82
CA TYR A 437 -6.02 -30.16 -9.63
C TYR A 437 -6.69 -31.54 -9.52
N PRO A 438 -6.34 -32.55 -10.34
CA PRO A 438 -6.79 -33.92 -10.11
C PRO A 438 -6.41 -34.49 -8.74
N THR A 439 -5.16 -34.29 -8.27
CA THR A 439 -4.74 -34.71 -6.92
C THR A 439 -5.59 -34.05 -5.84
N LEU A 440 -5.86 -32.74 -5.98
CA LEU A 440 -6.72 -32.02 -5.03
C LEU A 440 -8.20 -32.46 -5.12
N SER A 441 -8.68 -32.77 -6.32
CA SER A 441 -10.04 -33.28 -6.56
C SER A 441 -10.22 -34.67 -5.95
N ALA A 442 -9.19 -35.53 -5.97
CA ALA A 442 -9.22 -36.81 -5.26
C ALA A 442 -9.39 -36.62 -3.75
N ILE A 443 -8.64 -35.69 -3.16
CA ILE A 443 -8.79 -35.33 -1.73
C ILE A 443 -10.20 -34.75 -1.47
N MET A 444 -10.75 -33.93 -2.39
CA MET A 444 -12.12 -33.42 -2.30
C MET A 444 -13.17 -34.54 -2.38
N LEU A 445 -12.94 -35.55 -3.22
CA LEU A 445 -13.81 -36.72 -3.32
C LEU A 445 -13.82 -37.50 -2.00
N ASP A 446 -12.66 -37.70 -1.36
CA ASP A 446 -12.59 -38.35 -0.05
C ASP A 446 -13.36 -37.58 1.04
N VAL A 447 -13.41 -36.24 0.94
CA VAL A 447 -14.27 -35.41 1.82
C VAL A 447 -15.73 -35.69 1.56
N TRP A 448 -16.13 -35.75 0.29
CA TRP A 448 -17.51 -36.00 -0.10
C TRP A 448 -17.97 -37.39 0.34
N MET A 449 -17.17 -38.43 0.09
CA MET A 449 -17.44 -39.80 0.54
C MET A 449 -17.60 -39.88 2.06
N ARG A 450 -16.68 -39.26 2.83
CA ARG A 450 -16.80 -39.22 4.31
C ARG A 450 -18.05 -38.49 4.79
N LYS A 451 -18.47 -37.43 4.09
CA LYS A 451 -19.72 -36.71 4.43
C LYS A 451 -20.96 -37.56 4.14
N GLU A 452 -20.95 -38.33 3.06
CA GLU A 452 -22.03 -39.25 2.71
C GLU A 452 -22.11 -40.40 3.72
N GLU A 453 -20.98 -41.05 4.02
CA GLU A 453 -20.89 -42.09 5.05
C GLU A 453 -21.37 -41.59 6.42
N ALA A 454 -20.95 -40.38 6.82
CA ALA A 454 -21.35 -39.79 8.09
C ALA A 454 -22.86 -39.47 8.18
N ALA A 455 -23.56 -39.34 7.04
CA ALA A 455 -25.00 -39.10 7.02
C ALA A 455 -25.81 -40.35 7.42
N ASP A 456 -25.24 -41.54 7.20
CA ASP A 456 -25.85 -42.83 7.51
C ASP A 456 -25.49 -43.36 8.91
N LEU A 457 -24.51 -42.74 9.58
CA LEU A 457 -24.03 -43.13 10.91
C LEU A 457 -24.87 -42.51 12.05
N SER A 458 -24.84 -43.17 13.21
CA SER A 458 -25.37 -42.56 14.44
C SER A 458 -24.53 -41.32 14.85
N GLN A 459 -25.10 -40.44 15.68
CA GLN A 459 -24.39 -39.23 16.12
C GLN A 459 -23.05 -39.52 16.82
N GLU A 460 -22.97 -40.62 17.59
CA GLU A 460 -21.74 -41.02 18.28
C GLU A 460 -20.68 -41.53 17.31
N GLU A 461 -21.09 -42.35 16.33
CA GLU A 461 -20.19 -42.88 15.30
C GLU A 461 -19.68 -41.78 14.36
N ALA A 462 -20.54 -40.85 13.96
CA ALA A 462 -20.17 -39.69 13.16
C ALA A 462 -19.19 -38.77 13.91
N ALA A 463 -19.39 -38.57 15.23
CA ALA A 463 -18.47 -37.80 16.06
C ALA A 463 -17.10 -38.50 16.20
N ALA A 464 -17.09 -39.83 16.35
CA ALA A 464 -15.86 -40.62 16.39
C ALA A 464 -15.10 -40.55 15.05
N ALA A 465 -15.81 -40.67 13.93
CA ALA A 465 -15.23 -40.54 12.59
C ALA A 465 -14.65 -39.13 12.35
N ALA A 466 -15.35 -38.08 12.80
CA ALA A 466 -14.86 -36.71 12.71
C ALA A 466 -13.62 -36.43 13.60
N ALA A 467 -13.44 -37.22 14.67
CA ALA A 467 -12.30 -37.15 15.58
C ALA A 467 -11.12 -38.05 15.17
N ALA A 468 -11.28 -38.88 14.13
CA ALA A 468 -10.26 -39.83 13.69
C ALA A 468 -8.95 -39.12 13.31
N GLU A 469 -7.82 -39.79 13.53
CA GLU A 469 -6.55 -39.33 13.00
C GLU A 469 -6.48 -39.67 11.50
N PRO A 470 -6.01 -38.73 10.66
CA PRO A 470 -5.96 -38.94 9.23
C PRO A 470 -4.88 -39.94 8.84
N ASP A 471 -5.06 -40.59 7.69
CA ASP A 471 -3.99 -41.31 7.03
C ASP A 471 -3.00 -40.30 6.40
N TYR A 472 -1.81 -40.22 7.00
CA TYR A 472 -0.71 -39.38 6.50
C TYR A 472 0.12 -40.06 5.41
N ALA A 473 -0.12 -41.35 5.15
CA ALA A 473 0.52 -42.14 4.08
C ALA A 473 -0.33 -42.19 2.80
N ASP A 474 -1.41 -41.42 2.73
CA ASP A 474 -2.24 -41.31 1.54
C ASP A 474 -1.42 -40.86 0.32
N PRO A 475 -1.51 -41.58 -0.83
CA PRO A 475 -0.69 -41.29 -2.01
C PRO A 475 -0.99 -39.92 -2.63
N ASN A 476 -2.24 -39.44 -2.58
CA ASN A 476 -2.59 -38.11 -3.08
C ASN A 476 -1.96 -37.03 -2.20
N LEU A 477 -1.91 -37.25 -0.88
CA LEU A 477 -1.26 -36.36 0.08
C LEU A 477 0.26 -36.31 -0.11
N GLU A 478 0.91 -37.45 -0.36
CA GLU A 478 2.33 -37.51 -0.69
C GLU A 478 2.63 -36.77 -1.99
N GLN A 479 1.82 -36.98 -3.03
CA GLN A 479 1.94 -36.27 -4.30
C GLN A 479 1.78 -34.76 -4.11
N LEU A 480 0.76 -34.32 -3.36
CA LEU A 480 0.54 -32.92 -3.03
C LEU A 480 1.78 -32.32 -2.34
N THR A 481 2.36 -33.02 -1.36
CA THR A 481 3.56 -32.59 -0.63
C THR A 481 4.79 -32.39 -1.54
N VAL A 482 4.89 -33.15 -2.63
CA VAL A 482 5.97 -33.00 -3.63
C VAL A 482 5.71 -31.82 -4.58
N LEU A 483 4.44 -31.50 -4.86
CA LEU A 483 4.05 -30.43 -5.77
C LEU A 483 4.18 -29.04 -5.13
N LEU A 484 3.76 -28.88 -3.86
CA LEU A 484 3.69 -27.57 -3.19
C LEU A 484 4.99 -26.73 -3.24
N PRO A 485 6.21 -27.28 -3.06
CA PRO A 485 7.43 -26.47 -3.13
C PRO A 485 7.73 -25.90 -4.52
N LYS A 486 7.18 -26.48 -5.60
CA LYS A 486 7.53 -26.14 -6.99
C LYS A 486 6.87 -24.86 -7.49
N ASP A 487 5.61 -24.61 -7.07
CA ASP A 487 4.77 -23.58 -7.69
C ASP A 487 3.96 -22.80 -6.63
N GLU A 488 3.95 -21.46 -6.76
CA GLU A 488 3.25 -20.55 -5.83
C GLU A 488 1.73 -20.74 -5.87
N LEU A 489 1.14 -20.96 -7.05
CA LEU A 489 -0.30 -21.15 -7.17
C LEU A 489 -0.76 -22.43 -6.49
N MET A 490 0.00 -23.52 -6.63
CA MET A 490 -0.30 -24.77 -5.92
C MET A 490 -0.36 -24.55 -4.40
N ARG A 491 0.59 -23.77 -3.84
CA ARG A 491 0.55 -23.39 -2.42
C ARG A 491 -0.66 -22.56 -2.07
N LYS A 492 -0.95 -21.52 -2.86
CA LYS A 492 -2.03 -20.57 -2.58
C LYS A 492 -3.42 -21.22 -2.67
N VAL A 493 -3.65 -22.07 -3.66
CA VAL A 493 -4.88 -22.85 -3.79
C VAL A 493 -5.05 -23.79 -2.59
N THR A 494 -4.01 -24.54 -2.23
CA THR A 494 -4.04 -25.44 -1.08
C THR A 494 -4.24 -24.69 0.25
N GLN A 495 -3.61 -23.52 0.43
CA GLN A 495 -3.82 -22.66 1.61
C GLN A 495 -5.29 -22.24 1.74
N VAL A 496 -5.92 -21.78 0.65
CA VAL A 496 -7.34 -21.41 0.65
C VAL A 496 -8.22 -22.61 0.97
N TYR A 497 -8.01 -23.75 0.29
CA TYR A 497 -8.80 -24.96 0.54
C TYR A 497 -8.68 -25.46 1.99
N LEU A 498 -7.46 -25.49 2.53
CA LEU A 498 -7.18 -25.85 3.90
C LEU A 498 -7.94 -24.95 4.88
N LEU A 499 -7.88 -23.63 4.66
CA LEU A 499 -8.65 -22.69 5.46
C LEU A 499 -10.12 -23.05 5.34
N GLU A 500 -10.72 -23.13 4.15
CA GLU A 500 -12.13 -23.50 3.97
C GLU A 500 -12.54 -24.78 4.72
N ARG A 501 -11.71 -25.83 4.71
CA ARG A 501 -11.98 -27.06 5.50
C ARG A 501 -12.00 -26.81 7.01
N LEU A 502 -11.11 -25.96 7.53
CA LEU A 502 -11.17 -25.53 8.93
C LEU A 502 -12.47 -24.76 9.25
N ALA A 503 -12.95 -23.91 8.34
CA ALA A 503 -14.24 -23.22 8.55
C ALA A 503 -15.42 -24.20 8.54
N ALA A 504 -15.39 -25.16 7.62
CA ALA A 504 -16.39 -26.22 7.52
C ALA A 504 -16.29 -27.27 8.66
N ARG A 505 -15.32 -27.13 9.57
CA ARG A 505 -15.02 -28.08 10.66
C ARG A 505 -14.66 -29.50 10.19
N ASP A 506 -14.15 -29.63 8.97
CA ASP A 506 -13.57 -30.88 8.47
C ASP A 506 -12.11 -30.99 8.95
N LEU A 507 -11.96 -31.46 10.19
CA LEU A 507 -10.66 -31.49 10.87
C LEU A 507 -9.70 -32.53 10.29
N VAL A 508 -10.22 -33.65 9.78
CA VAL A 508 -9.41 -34.73 9.19
C VAL A 508 -8.66 -34.21 7.97
N THR A 509 -9.37 -33.60 7.02
CA THR A 509 -8.76 -33.04 5.81
C THR A 509 -7.89 -31.83 6.14
N ALA A 510 -8.32 -30.99 7.10
CA ALA A 510 -7.51 -29.86 7.53
C ALA A 510 -6.15 -30.31 8.10
N LYS A 511 -6.12 -31.37 8.92
CA LYS A 511 -4.87 -31.97 9.44
C LYS A 511 -3.98 -32.50 8.30
N GLN A 512 -4.56 -33.22 7.32
CA GLN A 512 -3.82 -33.70 6.14
C GLN A 512 -3.16 -32.55 5.38
N LEU A 513 -3.94 -31.54 5.01
CA LEU A 513 -3.44 -30.40 4.23
C LEU A 513 -2.43 -29.55 5.02
N LEU A 514 -2.62 -29.40 6.33
CA LEU A 514 -1.64 -28.76 7.22
C LEU A 514 -0.32 -29.54 7.25
N HIS A 515 -0.38 -30.87 7.29
CA HIS A 515 0.81 -31.73 7.29
C HIS A 515 1.57 -31.63 5.96
N ALA A 516 0.86 -31.65 4.83
CA ALA A 516 1.46 -31.42 3.52
C ALA A 516 2.11 -30.03 3.44
N MET A 517 1.45 -28.99 3.98
CA MET A 517 2.00 -27.64 4.01
C MET A 517 3.25 -27.54 4.90
N ALA A 518 3.23 -28.14 6.09
CA ALA A 518 4.37 -28.18 7.00
C ALA A 518 5.59 -28.84 6.34
N ARG A 519 5.40 -30.00 5.71
CA ARG A 519 6.45 -30.72 4.96
C ARG A 519 6.95 -29.95 3.74
N ALA A 520 6.07 -29.24 3.05
CA ALA A 520 6.46 -28.38 1.93
C ALA A 520 7.33 -27.22 2.41
N MET A 521 6.94 -26.55 3.50
CA MET A 521 7.71 -25.47 4.11
C MET A 521 9.11 -25.90 4.54
N ASP A 522 9.27 -27.13 5.05
CA ASP A 522 10.59 -27.67 5.43
C ASP A 522 11.55 -27.87 4.25
N LYS A 523 11.01 -28.04 3.03
CA LYS A 523 11.81 -28.13 1.79
C LYS A 523 12.11 -26.76 1.17
N MET A 524 11.49 -25.70 1.67
CA MET A 524 11.63 -24.35 1.13
C MET A 524 12.62 -23.51 1.96
N SER A 525 13.23 -22.51 1.32
CA SER A 525 14.10 -21.57 2.04
C SER A 525 13.30 -20.65 2.95
N ASP A 526 13.89 -20.21 4.06
CA ASP A 526 13.38 -19.13 4.94
C ASP A 526 12.96 -17.85 4.19
N LYS A 527 13.54 -17.59 3.02
CA LYS A 527 13.18 -16.42 2.19
C LYS A 527 11.72 -16.47 1.71
N SER A 528 11.08 -17.65 1.72
CA SER A 528 9.68 -17.86 1.34
C SER A 528 8.68 -17.49 2.43
N ILE A 529 9.10 -17.45 3.71
CA ILE A 529 8.22 -17.20 4.86
C ILE A 529 7.30 -15.97 4.68
N PRO A 530 7.74 -14.82 4.13
CA PRO A 530 6.86 -13.68 3.89
C PRO A 530 5.65 -13.96 2.97
N GLU A 531 5.76 -14.90 2.02
CA GLU A 531 4.66 -15.30 1.12
C GLU A 531 3.50 -15.91 1.91
N PHE A 532 3.80 -16.60 3.01
CA PHE A 532 2.83 -17.29 3.85
C PHE A 532 2.16 -16.37 4.88
N ALA A 533 2.46 -15.07 4.91
CA ALA A 533 1.90 -14.14 5.88
C ALA A 533 0.35 -14.16 5.94
N PRO A 534 -0.39 -14.06 4.80
CA PRO A 534 -1.86 -14.10 4.82
C PRO A 534 -2.42 -15.42 5.37
N PHE A 535 -1.79 -16.54 5.00
CA PHE A 535 -2.16 -17.86 5.47
C PHE A 535 -1.94 -18.00 6.98
N GLY A 536 -0.76 -17.64 7.48
CA GLY A 536 -0.45 -17.69 8.91
C GLY A 536 -1.34 -16.78 9.75
N TYR A 537 -1.67 -15.58 9.23
CA TYR A 537 -2.59 -14.64 9.89
C TYR A 537 -3.99 -15.26 10.03
N THR A 538 -4.57 -15.70 8.93
CA THR A 538 -5.93 -16.26 8.90
C THR A 538 -6.02 -17.59 9.67
N LEU A 539 -5.00 -18.45 9.55
CA LEU A 539 -4.91 -19.71 10.30
C LEU A 539 -4.87 -19.46 11.81
N ALA A 540 -4.09 -18.50 12.29
CA ALA A 540 -4.00 -18.19 13.72
C ALA A 540 -5.36 -17.74 14.29
N ILE A 541 -6.09 -16.90 13.55
CA ILE A 541 -7.44 -16.46 13.93
C ILE A 541 -8.41 -17.65 14.01
N ARG A 542 -8.43 -18.51 13.00
CA ARG A 542 -9.30 -19.70 12.97
C ARG A 542 -8.97 -20.68 14.08
N MET A 543 -7.69 -20.96 14.31
CA MET A 543 -7.26 -21.81 15.42
C MET A 543 -7.71 -21.23 16.78
N ALA A 544 -7.64 -19.91 16.96
CA ALA A 544 -8.06 -19.28 18.21
C ALA A 544 -9.58 -19.45 18.43
N GLN A 545 -10.37 -19.34 17.36
CA GLN A 545 -11.81 -19.59 17.39
C GLN A 545 -12.15 -21.05 17.69
N LEU A 546 -11.42 -22.01 17.09
CA LEU A 546 -11.63 -23.45 17.35
C LEU A 546 -11.32 -23.82 18.81
N ILE A 547 -10.30 -23.21 19.42
CA ILE A 547 -9.96 -23.44 20.84
C ILE A 547 -11.01 -22.84 21.77
N LYS A 548 -11.45 -21.61 21.50
CA LYS A 548 -12.53 -20.96 22.25
C LYS A 548 -13.84 -21.75 22.14
N GLY A 549 -14.12 -22.30 20.96
CA GLY A 549 -15.29 -23.14 20.69
C GLY A 549 -15.18 -24.58 21.22
N GLY A 550 -14.05 -24.97 21.82
CA GLY A 550 -13.84 -26.33 22.35
C GLY A 550 -13.66 -27.43 21.29
N VAL A 551 -13.59 -27.07 20.00
CA VAL A 551 -13.42 -28.01 18.88
C VAL A 551 -11.98 -28.53 18.80
N CYS A 552 -11.01 -27.72 19.22
CA CYS A 552 -9.59 -28.07 19.29
C CYS A 552 -9.09 -27.96 20.74
N GLN A 553 -8.25 -28.91 21.13
CA GLN A 553 -7.55 -28.92 22.41
C GLN A 553 -6.06 -28.69 22.20
N VAL A 554 -5.42 -28.13 23.22
CA VAL A 554 -3.98 -27.94 23.18
C VAL A 554 -3.29 -29.32 23.17
N LYS A 555 -2.27 -29.47 22.33
CA LYS A 555 -1.51 -30.72 22.08
C LYS A 555 -2.27 -31.82 21.33
N ASP A 556 -3.49 -31.58 20.87
CA ASP A 556 -4.13 -32.52 19.94
C ASP A 556 -3.40 -32.54 18.58
N GLY A 557 -3.75 -33.50 17.71
CA GLY A 557 -3.11 -33.63 16.40
C GLY A 557 -3.22 -32.36 15.55
N LEU A 558 -4.33 -31.61 15.66
CA LEU A 558 -4.52 -30.37 14.92
C LEU A 558 -3.61 -29.26 15.45
N TRP A 559 -3.51 -29.11 16.77
CA TRP A 559 -2.63 -28.14 17.44
C TRP A 559 -1.17 -28.41 17.10
N VAL A 560 -0.72 -29.66 17.14
CA VAL A 560 0.67 -30.02 16.82
C VAL A 560 1.02 -29.60 15.39
N VAL A 561 0.19 -29.93 14.41
CA VAL A 561 0.52 -29.59 13.01
C VAL A 561 0.32 -28.08 12.76
N ALA A 562 -0.78 -27.49 13.20
CA ALA A 562 -1.07 -26.07 12.95
C ALA A 562 -0.14 -25.13 13.73
N VAL A 563 0.07 -25.36 15.03
CA VAL A 563 0.82 -24.46 15.89
C VAL A 563 2.30 -24.80 15.89
N ASP A 564 2.66 -26.04 16.24
CA ASP A 564 4.07 -26.40 16.45
C ASP A 564 4.87 -26.44 15.14
N GLN A 565 4.26 -26.96 14.06
CA GLN A 565 4.97 -27.15 12.80
C GLN A 565 4.81 -25.99 11.81
N VAL A 566 3.70 -25.25 11.86
CA VAL A 566 3.37 -24.16 10.91
C VAL A 566 3.45 -22.77 11.57
N LEU A 567 2.52 -22.41 12.45
CA LEU A 567 2.36 -21.02 12.93
C LEU A 567 3.58 -20.46 13.66
N VAL A 568 4.26 -21.28 14.48
CA VAL A 568 5.47 -20.85 15.19
C VAL A 568 6.61 -20.48 14.22
N LYS A 569 6.66 -21.07 13.02
CA LYS A 569 7.61 -20.66 11.96
C LYS A 569 7.15 -19.36 11.29
N LEU A 570 5.85 -19.17 11.11
CA LEU A 570 5.27 -18.03 10.38
C LEU A 570 5.25 -16.70 11.15
N VAL A 571 5.60 -16.68 12.44
CA VAL A 571 5.77 -15.42 13.20
C VAL A 571 6.87 -14.50 12.64
N ASP A 572 7.79 -15.05 11.84
CA ASP A 572 8.82 -14.27 11.15
C ASP A 572 8.36 -13.69 9.81
N SER A 573 7.11 -13.93 9.39
CA SER A 573 6.59 -13.41 8.11
C SER A 573 6.35 -11.89 8.19
N VAL A 574 5.46 -11.46 9.08
CA VAL A 574 5.11 -10.07 9.38
C VAL A 574 4.66 -9.95 10.84
N THR A 575 4.71 -8.73 11.38
CA THR A 575 4.37 -8.45 12.78
C THR A 575 2.90 -8.72 13.12
N GLN A 576 1.98 -8.49 12.18
CA GLN A 576 0.56 -8.74 12.36
C GLN A 576 0.26 -10.24 12.56
N THR A 577 0.89 -11.11 11.75
CA THR A 577 0.80 -12.56 11.91
C THR A 577 1.36 -12.99 13.26
N HIS A 578 2.50 -12.45 13.69
CA HIS A 578 3.06 -12.73 15.01
C HIS A 578 2.06 -12.36 16.12
N GLU A 579 1.43 -11.19 16.04
CA GLU A 579 0.44 -10.76 17.02
C GLU A 579 -0.75 -11.72 17.09
N GLU A 580 -1.30 -12.19 15.96
CA GLU A 580 -2.38 -13.20 15.99
C GLU A 580 -1.94 -14.54 16.57
N VAL A 581 -0.70 -14.99 16.31
CA VAL A 581 -0.18 -16.21 16.97
C VAL A 581 -0.09 -16.02 18.48
N LEU A 582 0.27 -14.82 18.96
CA LEU A 582 0.25 -14.53 20.40
C LEU A 582 -1.18 -14.49 20.96
N ARG A 583 -2.16 -13.96 20.22
CA ARG A 583 -3.57 -14.01 20.65
C ARG A 583 -4.12 -15.43 20.70
N LEU A 584 -3.72 -16.28 19.75
CA LEU A 584 -4.00 -17.72 19.80
C LEU A 584 -3.42 -18.34 21.09
N LEU A 585 -2.16 -18.05 21.41
CA LEU A 585 -1.51 -18.55 22.63
C LEU A 585 -2.17 -18.00 23.90
N LEU A 586 -2.66 -16.75 23.90
CA LEU A 586 -3.46 -16.21 25.02
C LEU A 586 -4.77 -16.99 25.19
N ALA A 587 -5.47 -17.30 24.11
CA ALA A 587 -6.70 -18.11 24.16
C ALA A 587 -6.43 -19.55 24.66
N ALA A 588 -5.24 -20.09 24.38
CA ALA A 588 -4.80 -21.40 24.85
C ALA A 588 -4.16 -21.39 26.26
N ALA A 589 -3.76 -20.23 26.78
CA ALA A 589 -3.01 -20.10 28.02
C ALA A 589 -3.66 -20.76 29.26
N PRO A 590 -5.00 -20.75 29.42
CA PRO A 590 -5.66 -21.46 30.53
C PRO A 590 -5.53 -22.99 30.46
N LYS A 591 -5.27 -23.55 29.26
CA LYS A 591 -5.16 -25.00 29.01
C LYS A 591 -3.71 -25.51 28.95
N LEU A 592 -2.74 -24.61 29.00
CA LEU A 592 -1.29 -24.91 29.04
C LEU A 592 -0.79 -24.82 30.48
N ASP A 593 0.28 -25.53 30.84
CA ASP A 593 1.00 -25.22 32.08
C ASP A 593 1.93 -24.00 31.89
N ALA A 594 2.58 -23.53 32.96
CA ALA A 594 3.44 -22.35 32.90
C ALA A 594 4.77 -22.59 32.14
N MET A 595 5.33 -23.81 32.21
CA MET A 595 6.57 -24.18 31.52
C MET A 595 6.35 -24.28 30.01
N GLU A 596 5.25 -24.89 29.60
CA GLU A 596 4.85 -25.05 28.20
C GLU A 596 4.58 -23.69 27.56
N LEU A 597 3.85 -22.83 28.27
CA LEU A 597 3.61 -21.48 27.82
C LEU A 597 4.92 -20.70 27.68
N SER A 598 5.84 -20.81 28.66
CA SER A 598 7.19 -20.24 28.58
C SER A 598 7.96 -20.74 27.34
N ASN A 599 7.87 -22.03 27.02
CA ASN A 599 8.50 -22.62 25.84
C ASN A 599 7.93 -22.04 24.53
N TYR A 600 6.61 -21.85 24.42
CA TYR A 600 5.99 -21.20 23.26
C TYR A 600 6.41 -19.74 23.11
N LEU A 601 6.41 -18.97 24.20
CA LEU A 601 6.82 -17.56 24.19
C LEU A 601 8.31 -17.44 23.80
N THR A 602 9.15 -18.32 24.32
CA THR A 602 10.57 -18.43 23.97
C THR A 602 10.75 -18.76 22.48
N ARG A 603 10.02 -19.76 21.95
CA ARG A 603 10.09 -20.15 20.53
C ARG A 603 9.64 -19.00 19.62
N THR A 604 8.49 -18.39 19.90
CA THR A 604 7.97 -17.26 19.11
C THR A 604 8.92 -16.06 19.13
N LEU A 605 9.53 -15.73 20.28
CA LEU A 605 10.56 -14.69 20.37
C LEU A 605 11.80 -15.01 19.53
N ASN A 606 12.27 -16.27 19.53
CA ASN A 606 13.45 -16.65 18.75
C ASN A 606 13.18 -16.62 17.24
N SER A 607 11.99 -17.06 16.82
CA SER A 607 11.63 -17.15 15.40
C SER A 607 11.34 -15.78 14.78
N SER A 608 10.76 -14.82 15.51
CA SER A 608 10.31 -13.50 14.98
C SER A 608 11.40 -12.42 14.89
N LYS A 609 12.68 -12.78 14.90
CA LYS A 609 13.79 -11.80 14.93
C LYS A 609 13.81 -10.92 13.67
N LYS A 610 13.61 -11.49 12.47
CA LYS A 610 13.74 -10.73 11.22
C LYS A 610 12.51 -9.84 11.02
N SER A 611 11.30 -10.32 11.31
CA SER A 611 10.06 -9.54 11.22
C SER A 611 10.10 -8.30 12.12
N ARG A 612 10.53 -8.45 13.38
CA ARG A 612 10.70 -7.31 14.29
C ARG A 612 11.80 -6.34 13.85
N LYS A 613 12.92 -6.83 13.31
CA LYS A 613 13.99 -5.96 12.77
C LYS A 613 13.48 -5.16 11.56
N ARG A 614 12.73 -5.80 10.65
CA ARG A 614 12.08 -5.12 9.51
C ARG A 614 11.12 -4.05 10.02
N PHE A 615 10.28 -4.35 11.01
CA PHE A 615 9.37 -3.39 11.60
C PHE A 615 10.07 -2.18 12.22
N LYS A 616 11.13 -2.39 13.02
CA LYS A 616 11.93 -1.28 13.59
C LYS A 616 12.53 -0.38 12.51
N LYS A 617 13.07 -0.97 11.43
CA LYS A 617 13.60 -0.21 10.29
C LYS A 617 12.50 0.65 9.64
N ARG A 618 11.27 0.12 9.49
CA ARG A 618 10.14 0.85 8.89
C ARG A 618 9.72 2.08 9.68
N LYS A 619 9.61 1.96 11.00
CA LYS A 619 9.28 3.10 11.89
C LYS A 619 10.25 4.27 11.75
N LEU A 620 11.54 3.98 11.52
CA LEU A 620 12.55 5.02 11.31
C LEU A 620 12.30 5.81 10.00
N PHE A 621 11.73 5.17 8.97
CA PHE A 621 11.39 5.83 7.71
C PHE A 621 10.08 6.64 7.79
N GLU A 622 9.09 6.18 8.56
CA GLU A 622 7.81 6.90 8.75
C GLU A 622 7.98 8.24 9.48
N ALA A 623 9.04 8.42 10.27
CA ALA A 623 9.34 9.67 10.98
C ALA A 623 9.86 10.80 10.06
N ILE A 624 10.00 10.54 8.75
CA ILE A 624 10.55 11.48 7.77
C ILE A 624 9.48 11.72 6.69
N ASP A 625 8.55 12.66 6.92
CA ASP A 625 7.68 13.19 5.87
C ASP A 625 8.31 14.47 5.29
N PRO A 626 8.79 14.48 4.04
CA PRO A 626 9.42 15.66 3.44
C PRO A 626 8.47 16.84 3.21
N LEU A 627 7.15 16.62 3.24
CA LEU A 627 6.13 17.62 2.93
C LEU A 627 5.48 18.23 4.19
N GLU A 628 5.69 17.65 5.37
CA GLU A 628 5.32 18.23 6.65
C GLU A 628 6.56 18.91 7.25
N GLY A 629 6.80 20.16 6.83
CA GLY A 629 7.88 21.00 7.34
C GLY A 629 7.82 21.13 8.87
N GLY A 630 8.98 21.04 9.52
CA GLY A 630 9.11 21.21 10.96
C GLY A 630 8.57 22.56 11.42
N GLY A 631 7.57 22.55 12.31
CA GLY A 631 7.08 23.75 12.98
C GLY A 631 5.56 23.88 12.96
N GLY A 632 4.87 23.14 13.83
CA GLY A 632 3.46 23.37 14.11
C GLY A 632 2.78 22.13 14.67
N GLY A 633 2.45 22.16 15.97
CA GLY A 633 1.60 21.18 16.63
C GLY A 633 0.14 21.24 16.18
N GLY A 634 -0.09 21.10 14.87
CA GLY A 634 -1.41 20.89 14.28
C GLY A 634 -1.69 19.39 14.26
N SER A 635 -2.64 18.96 15.09
CA SER A 635 -3.30 17.64 15.14
C SER A 635 -2.66 16.58 14.24
N GLY A 636 -1.69 15.86 14.79
CA GLY A 636 -1.04 14.76 14.08
C GLY A 636 -2.08 13.81 13.51
N TYR A 637 -2.20 13.80 12.18
CA TYR A 637 -2.77 12.68 11.43
C TYR A 637 -1.74 11.55 11.35
N GLY A 638 -1.13 11.24 12.50
CA GLY A 638 -0.56 9.92 12.70
C GLY A 638 -1.70 8.92 12.62
N SER A 639 -1.42 7.72 12.12
CA SER A 639 -2.32 6.57 12.13
C SER A 639 -2.89 6.34 13.54
N ALA A 640 -3.96 7.06 13.88
CA ALA A 640 -4.74 6.91 15.09
C ALA A 640 -5.54 5.62 14.91
N GLY A 641 -4.95 4.52 15.34
CA GLY A 641 -5.48 3.18 15.18
C GLY A 641 -4.43 2.14 15.54
N GLY A 642 -3.75 2.32 16.67
CA GLY A 642 -3.12 1.18 17.33
C GLY A 642 -4.23 0.21 17.73
N TYR A 643 -4.06 -1.07 17.39
CA TYR A 643 -4.99 -2.15 17.70
C TYR A 643 -4.91 -2.52 19.20
N ALA A 644 -5.08 -1.54 20.09
CA ALA A 644 -5.19 -1.79 21.52
C ALA A 644 -6.67 -1.96 21.89
N SER A 645 -7.29 -3.02 21.36
CA SER A 645 -8.49 -3.59 21.95
C SER A 645 -8.05 -4.86 22.67
N ALA A 646 -7.88 -4.76 23.98
CA ALA A 646 -7.64 -5.90 24.87
C ALA A 646 -8.91 -6.76 25.07
N ASP A 647 -9.96 -6.55 24.25
CA ASP A 647 -11.23 -7.26 24.39
C ASP A 647 -11.18 -8.67 23.77
N PRO A 648 -11.58 -9.72 24.51
CA PRO A 648 -11.66 -11.10 24.02
C PRO A 648 -12.68 -11.34 22.89
N ASP A 649 -13.59 -10.38 22.65
CA ASP A 649 -14.73 -10.51 21.74
C ASP A 649 -14.51 -9.77 20.40
N TYR A 650 -13.94 -10.51 19.46
CA TYR A 650 -13.53 -10.10 18.12
C TYR A 650 -14.64 -9.49 17.22
N PHE A 651 -15.93 -9.71 17.52
CA PHE A 651 -17.02 -9.37 16.58
C PHE A 651 -17.61 -7.97 16.70
N SER A 652 -17.32 -7.21 17.76
CA SER A 652 -17.97 -5.90 17.97
C SER A 652 -17.19 -4.69 17.48
N SER A 653 -15.88 -4.80 17.23
CA SER A 653 -14.99 -3.63 17.05
C SER A 653 -14.38 -3.53 15.63
N GLY A 654 -15.00 -4.15 14.64
CA GLY A 654 -14.61 -4.03 13.25
C GLY A 654 -14.94 -2.65 12.67
N TYR A 655 -13.92 -1.94 12.19
CA TYR A 655 -14.00 -0.85 11.20
C TYR A 655 -14.93 0.34 11.47
N GLY A 656 -15.34 0.56 12.71
CA GLY A 656 -16.31 1.59 13.08
C GLY A 656 -15.79 2.61 14.09
N SER A 657 -14.69 3.32 13.80
CA SER A 657 -14.44 4.60 14.48
C SER A 657 -13.73 5.57 13.54
N ALA A 658 -14.47 6.03 12.55
CA ALA A 658 -14.18 7.25 11.83
C ALA A 658 -15.50 8.02 11.68
N GLY A 659 -15.82 8.82 12.71
CA GLY A 659 -16.81 9.90 12.66
C GLY A 659 -18.07 9.68 13.51
N GLY A 660 -18.25 10.52 14.55
CA GLY A 660 -19.58 10.81 15.11
C GLY A 660 -19.66 11.13 16.62
N PHE A 661 -19.67 12.44 16.94
CA PHE A 661 -20.31 13.10 18.10
C PHE A 661 -19.93 12.71 19.56
N GLY A 662 -19.22 13.64 20.21
CA GLY A 662 -19.50 14.18 21.56
C GLY A 662 -19.57 13.22 22.76
N GLY A 663 -18.48 13.15 23.54
CA GLY A 663 -18.47 12.60 24.90
C GLY A 663 -17.06 12.55 25.49
N PRO A 664 -16.86 12.75 26.81
CA PRO A 664 -15.64 13.35 27.34
C PRO A 664 -14.45 12.39 27.36
N THR A 665 -13.33 12.92 26.89
CA THR A 665 -11.99 12.35 26.87
C THR A 665 -11.53 11.85 28.24
N ARG A 666 -11.31 10.53 28.37
CA ARG A 666 -10.36 9.99 29.35
C ARG A 666 -9.05 9.69 28.62
N GLY A 667 -7.98 10.31 29.10
CA GLY A 667 -6.69 10.43 28.43
C GLY A 667 -6.14 9.10 27.92
N ALA A 668 -5.97 9.02 26.60
CA ALA A 668 -5.22 7.97 25.94
C ALA A 668 -3.74 8.39 25.92
N ALA A 669 -2.89 7.59 26.55
CA ALA A 669 -1.45 7.73 26.43
C ALA A 669 -1.04 7.52 24.96
N ALA A 670 -0.24 8.45 24.45
CA ALA A 670 0.40 8.40 23.14
C ALA A 670 1.46 7.28 23.08
N ASP A 671 1.78 6.84 21.86
CA ASP A 671 2.81 5.85 21.47
C ASP A 671 2.52 4.36 21.71
N THR A 672 1.82 3.68 20.77
CA THR A 672 1.66 2.21 20.87
C THR A 672 1.85 1.37 19.62
N SER A 673 2.53 1.84 18.56
CA SER A 673 2.93 0.89 17.49
C SER A 673 4.20 0.09 17.84
N ALA A 674 5.00 0.50 18.84
CA ALA A 674 6.04 -0.36 19.43
C ALA A 674 5.46 -1.31 20.51
N ASP A 675 4.19 -1.12 20.89
CA ASP A 675 3.56 -1.81 22.01
C ASP A 675 2.52 -2.85 21.64
N GLY A 676 2.11 -3.09 20.39
CA GLY A 676 1.16 -4.18 20.09
C GLY A 676 1.67 -5.57 20.50
N ILE A 677 2.80 -6.00 19.91
CA ILE A 677 3.45 -7.27 20.23
C ILE A 677 3.99 -7.27 21.66
N ARG A 678 4.63 -6.18 22.10
CA ARG A 678 5.21 -6.08 23.46
C ARG A 678 4.13 -6.07 24.54
N ALA A 679 3.02 -5.35 24.35
CA ALA A 679 1.88 -5.38 25.25
C ALA A 679 1.21 -6.75 25.25
N THR A 680 1.09 -7.41 24.10
CA THR A 680 0.57 -8.79 24.04
C THR A 680 1.47 -9.75 24.85
N TYR A 681 2.80 -9.61 24.76
CA TYR A 681 3.73 -10.34 25.64
C TYR A 681 3.54 -9.98 27.13
N ALA A 682 3.32 -8.71 27.45
CA ALA A 682 3.07 -8.26 28.82
C ALA A 682 1.76 -8.82 29.41
N LEU A 683 0.74 -9.11 28.57
CA LEU A 683 -0.48 -9.78 29.03
C LEU A 683 -0.21 -11.19 29.56
N PHE A 684 0.78 -11.92 29.03
CA PHE A 684 1.15 -13.23 29.57
C PHE A 684 1.79 -13.12 30.96
N ALA A 685 2.69 -12.14 31.15
CA ALA A 685 3.32 -11.90 32.45
C ALA A 685 2.30 -11.50 33.53
N LYS A 686 1.25 -10.76 33.15
CA LYS A 686 0.16 -10.37 34.07
C LYS A 686 -0.88 -11.47 34.28
N GLY A 687 -1.17 -12.26 33.25
CA GLY A 687 -2.30 -13.19 33.22
C GLY A 687 -2.03 -14.54 33.89
N LYS A 688 -0.77 -14.91 34.14
CA LYS A 688 -0.41 -16.18 34.78
C LYS A 688 0.73 -15.98 35.78
N SER A 689 0.39 -15.92 37.07
CA SER A 689 1.32 -15.64 38.17
C SER A 689 2.52 -16.59 38.25
N GLU A 690 2.38 -17.82 37.73
CA GLU A 690 3.46 -18.81 37.66
C GLU A 690 4.53 -18.47 36.62
N LEU A 691 4.22 -17.64 35.60
CA LEU A 691 5.22 -17.12 34.66
C LEU A 691 6.01 -16.00 35.34
N ASN A 692 7.17 -16.35 35.89
CA ASN A 692 8.09 -15.43 36.55
C ASN A 692 9.46 -15.39 35.82
N PRO A 693 10.38 -14.49 36.20
CA PRO A 693 11.68 -14.37 35.54
C PRO A 693 12.54 -15.65 35.56
N SER A 694 12.36 -16.56 36.52
CA SER A 694 13.11 -17.81 36.55
C SER A 694 12.56 -18.86 35.57
N LEU A 695 11.23 -18.92 35.42
CA LEU A 695 10.56 -19.86 34.51
C LEU A 695 10.54 -19.37 33.05
N ALA A 696 10.46 -18.06 32.84
CA ALA A 696 10.34 -17.45 31.51
C ALA A 696 11.39 -16.35 31.25
N PRO A 697 12.70 -16.63 31.39
CA PRO A 697 13.75 -15.61 31.36
C PRO A 697 13.73 -14.77 30.08
N LYS A 698 13.49 -15.37 28.91
CA LYS A 698 13.43 -14.64 27.63
C LYS A 698 12.25 -13.68 27.52
N LEU A 699 11.12 -13.99 28.16
CA LEU A 699 9.96 -13.10 28.17
C LEU A 699 10.29 -11.82 28.93
N PHE A 700 10.81 -11.98 30.15
CA PHE A 700 11.15 -10.86 31.03
C PHE A 700 12.36 -10.06 30.52
N GLU A 701 13.35 -10.72 29.90
CA GLU A 701 14.44 -10.06 29.16
C GLU A 701 13.87 -9.17 28.03
N TYR A 702 12.92 -9.69 27.25
CA TYR A 702 12.28 -8.93 26.17
C TYR A 702 11.42 -7.77 26.69
N LEU A 703 10.75 -7.93 27.82
CA LEU A 703 9.96 -6.88 28.47
C LEU A 703 10.82 -5.84 29.19
N GLY A 704 12.11 -6.12 29.45
CA GLY A 704 13.02 -5.22 30.17
C GLY A 704 12.82 -5.25 31.70
N GLU A 705 12.20 -6.31 32.21
CA GLU A 705 11.96 -6.54 33.64
C GLU A 705 13.04 -7.53 34.14
N THR A 706 14.10 -7.04 34.78
CA THR A 706 15.12 -7.91 35.37
C THR A 706 14.60 -8.55 36.65
N ALA A 707 14.91 -9.84 36.86
CA ALA A 707 14.61 -10.57 38.10
C ALA A 707 15.21 -9.80 39.31
N GLY A 708 14.35 -9.18 40.10
CA GLY A 708 14.69 -8.58 41.39
C GLY A 708 14.51 -9.57 42.52
#